data_AF-A0A540WWA5-F1
#
_entry.id   AF-A0A540WWA5-F1
#
_cell.length_a   1.000
_cell.length_b   1.000
_cell.length_c   1.000
_cell.angle_alpha   90.00
_cell.angle_beta   90.00
_cell.angle_gamma   90.00
#
_symmetry.space_group_name_H-M   'P 1'
#
loop_
_entity.id
_entity.type
_entity.pdbx_description
1 polymer ?
#
loop_
_entity_poly.entity_id
_entity_poly.type
_entity_poly.pdbx_seq_one_letter_code
_entity_poly.pdbx_strand_id
1 'polypeptide(L)'
;MNSTAKQSCKTVSERKWTLSTFMEFYERVLGPKLFKPYGELLVREIRKDIRPEAPITNILEVACGTGRITTHLYEDLARPLNLKLVATDLSKIAIDVCKTVVGDELKRDVDFHADVDMADLPFSNDSFDIIVCGFGLMFPPDKTKVAREFKRVLRPGGKIYGTVFHYNELFGLTREQSQKLFGTPSAVLDRALSLTDHTAITSAFSLEGLARGVAEVATSCPLSFFLGEEDTREFIFNTCILLEEFNQCDTPTREAYLDTILRELRTRVPTQNYEVKAWLLRGAVDEASKQTVAVSALPDFNGLNSFRAMAPELVESREKRLLSRSDAHALREYQTMKSAFLAEHPEYPDDEVEALRREEFSRLDAQSETYLDHVGGAIAPESLIDRDHQVLRNTILGNPHTGSKATEAAYEKARSEIYRFFRCSPEEYEIIFTPNASGAIRLVAESFPFESGSEFLLAKDNHTSIHGIREFAKARGAAVRYIPLDKELLLVESSLRRSLEKLDRNHAHLFAFPAQSNATGVKHDLKWIKFAQERGAMVLCDAAAFVPLSAFDFETYQPDFVPVSLYKIFGYPTGSGCLIAKRDSLRKLTPPSFAGGAVCYYSGPWSPTDRLLHHDQGRQFEIGTPNYASFHAIAYGFEFISRLGVHNIGGRAKALARWLETQLQPLQHEIKAKGPLCRVYGPASEDKGATVMLNLFDCYNSVFPHSQVKRAAESFGITLRNGCFCNLGAVQHATYTTAGAEHCELDKTKKIFDCRTFDDEILNKGLCGAVRVSFGLGSNFRDAYRFYLFAKSLMNTETSRLQDYLAAAS
;
A
#
# COMPACT_ATOMS: atom_id res chain seq x y z
N MET A 1 -47.08 -10.96 -31.33
CA MET A 1 -46.33 -10.40 -32.48
C MET A 1 -45.06 -9.76 -31.95
N ASN A 2 -43.95 -10.07 -32.62
CA ASN A 2 -42.57 -9.85 -32.19
C ASN A 2 -42.22 -8.38 -31.89
N SER A 3 -41.58 -8.16 -30.75
CA SER A 3 -40.63 -7.06 -30.57
C SER A 3 -39.29 -7.67 -30.14
N THR A 4 -38.68 -8.42 -31.04
CA THR A 4 -37.22 -8.60 -31.07
C THR A 4 -36.60 -7.24 -31.34
N ALA A 5 -36.38 -6.45 -30.28
CA ALA A 5 -35.46 -5.34 -30.35
C ALA A 5 -34.08 -5.95 -30.59
N LYS A 6 -33.65 -5.97 -31.86
CA LYS A 6 -32.24 -6.16 -32.22
C LYS A 6 -31.47 -5.07 -31.47
N GLN A 7 -30.84 -5.44 -30.35
CA GLN A 7 -29.79 -4.65 -29.75
C GLN A 7 -28.64 -4.63 -30.75
N SER A 8 -28.63 -3.60 -31.60
CA SER A 8 -27.47 -3.27 -32.41
C SER A 8 -26.32 -2.92 -31.46
N CYS A 9 -25.18 -3.59 -31.63
CA CYS A 9 -23.91 -3.30 -30.97
C CYS A 9 -23.59 -1.80 -31.11
N LYS A 10 -23.75 -1.04 -30.02
CA LYS A 10 -23.08 0.25 -29.87
C LYS A 10 -21.65 -0.07 -29.44
N THR A 11 -20.67 0.40 -30.21
CA THR A 11 -19.23 0.13 -30.05
C THR A 11 -18.77 0.23 -28.60
N VAL A 12 -18.04 -0.79 -28.14
CA VAL A 12 -17.50 -0.98 -26.78
C VAL A 12 -16.76 0.27 -26.24
N SER A 13 -16.22 1.11 -27.12
CA SER A 13 -15.45 2.32 -26.82
C SER A 13 -16.20 3.43 -26.06
N GLU A 14 -17.53 3.50 -26.17
CA GLU A 14 -18.35 4.55 -25.54
C GLU A 14 -18.89 4.15 -24.15
N ARG A 15 -18.75 2.88 -23.74
CA ARG A 15 -19.25 2.43 -22.43
C ARG A 15 -18.32 2.94 -21.32
N LYS A 16 -18.86 3.74 -20.39
CA LYS A 16 -18.28 3.83 -19.03
C LYS A 16 -18.40 2.43 -18.40
N TRP A 17 -17.27 1.79 -18.11
CA TRP A 17 -17.27 0.52 -17.40
C TRP A 17 -17.99 0.68 -16.05
N THR A 18 -18.96 -0.20 -15.80
CA THR A 18 -19.72 -0.28 -14.55
C THR A 18 -19.86 -1.74 -14.13
N LEU A 19 -20.11 -1.98 -12.84
CA LEU A 19 -20.40 -3.33 -12.35
C LEU A 19 -21.60 -3.94 -13.09
N SER A 20 -22.61 -3.14 -13.43
CA SER A 20 -23.76 -3.57 -14.25
C SER A 20 -23.35 -4.06 -15.64
N THR A 21 -22.47 -3.35 -16.34
CA THR A 21 -22.01 -3.78 -17.68
C THR A 21 -21.17 -5.06 -17.62
N PHE A 22 -20.40 -5.27 -16.53
CA PHE A 22 -19.69 -6.53 -16.33
C PHE A 22 -20.66 -7.69 -16.03
N MET A 23 -21.70 -7.46 -15.22
CA MET A 23 -22.71 -8.48 -14.92
C MET A 23 -23.52 -8.88 -16.16
N GLU A 24 -23.83 -7.94 -17.05
CA GLU A 24 -24.42 -8.24 -18.36
C GLU A 24 -23.50 -9.13 -19.22
N PHE A 25 -22.20 -8.81 -19.27
CA PHE A 25 -21.21 -9.63 -19.95
C PHE A 25 -21.07 -11.02 -19.32
N TYR A 26 -21.04 -11.08 -17.98
CA TYR A 26 -21.00 -12.34 -17.23
C TYR A 26 -22.20 -13.22 -17.59
N GLU A 27 -23.43 -12.70 -17.53
CA GLU A 27 -24.64 -13.49 -17.80
C GLU A 27 -24.79 -13.90 -19.27
N ARG A 28 -24.39 -13.04 -20.21
CA ARG A 28 -24.52 -13.31 -21.64
C ARG A 28 -23.43 -14.25 -22.16
N VAL A 29 -22.20 -14.11 -21.66
CA VAL A 29 -21.01 -14.75 -22.21
C VAL A 29 -20.44 -15.78 -21.25
N LEU A 30 -20.00 -15.38 -20.05
CA LEU A 30 -19.27 -16.27 -19.15
C LEU A 30 -20.16 -17.34 -18.51
N GLY A 31 -21.35 -16.99 -18.04
CA GLY A 31 -22.30 -17.88 -17.38
C GLY A 31 -22.62 -19.12 -18.21
N PRO A 32 -23.14 -18.97 -19.44
CA PRO A 32 -23.52 -20.09 -20.29
C PRO A 32 -22.34 -20.88 -20.85
N LYS A 33 -21.22 -20.22 -21.17
CA LYS A 33 -20.09 -20.84 -21.88
C LYS A 33 -19.04 -21.43 -20.94
N LEU A 34 -18.87 -20.84 -19.76
CA LEU A 34 -17.82 -21.22 -18.82
C LEU A 34 -18.40 -21.83 -17.53
N PHE A 35 -19.31 -21.14 -16.83
CA PHE A 35 -19.73 -21.57 -15.48
C PHE A 35 -20.73 -22.74 -15.49
N LYS A 36 -21.64 -22.78 -16.47
CA LYS A 36 -22.60 -23.90 -16.61
C LYS A 36 -21.91 -25.28 -16.70
N PRO A 37 -20.95 -25.52 -17.61
CA PRO A 37 -20.27 -26.82 -17.70
C PRO A 37 -19.58 -27.26 -16.40
N TYR A 38 -19.05 -26.32 -15.62
CA TYR A 38 -18.44 -26.64 -14.32
C TYR A 38 -19.48 -26.90 -13.22
N GLY A 39 -20.68 -26.30 -13.29
CA GLY A 39 -21.81 -26.67 -12.44
C GLY A 39 -22.27 -28.12 -12.69
N GLU A 40 -22.40 -28.50 -13.96
CA GLU A 40 -22.72 -29.88 -14.36
C GLU A 40 -21.62 -30.87 -13.90
N LEU A 41 -20.35 -30.48 -14.00
CA LEU A 41 -19.23 -31.25 -13.45
C LEU A 41 -19.38 -31.46 -11.94
N LEU A 42 -19.59 -30.39 -11.16
CA LEU A 42 -19.73 -30.47 -9.71
C LEU A 42 -20.85 -31.43 -9.29
N VAL A 43 -22.03 -31.31 -9.90
CA VAL A 43 -23.15 -32.23 -9.66
C VAL A 43 -22.77 -33.68 -9.94
N ARG A 44 -22.12 -33.93 -11.09
CA ARG A 44 -21.69 -35.28 -11.48
C ARG A 44 -20.72 -35.88 -10.45
N GLU A 45 -19.79 -35.08 -9.94
CA GLU A 45 -18.81 -35.53 -8.96
C GLU A 45 -19.44 -35.78 -7.59
N ILE A 46 -20.38 -34.95 -7.17
CA ILE A 46 -21.15 -35.16 -5.93
C ILE A 46 -21.96 -36.45 -6.01
N ARG A 47 -22.68 -36.69 -7.13
CA ARG A 47 -23.52 -37.89 -7.31
C ARG A 47 -22.74 -39.20 -7.19
N LYS A 48 -21.47 -39.24 -7.61
CA LYS A 48 -20.61 -40.44 -7.48
C LYS A 48 -20.36 -40.86 -6.03
N ASP A 49 -20.45 -39.89 -5.13
CA ASP A 49 -20.07 -40.03 -3.73
C ASP A 49 -21.26 -40.21 -2.79
N ILE A 50 -22.49 -40.00 -3.29
CA ILE A 50 -23.72 -40.26 -2.56
C ILE A 50 -23.95 -41.77 -2.52
N ARG A 51 -24.11 -42.29 -1.30
CA ARG A 51 -24.26 -43.72 -1.02
C ARG A 51 -25.60 -43.96 -0.32
N PRO A 52 -26.38 -44.99 -0.71
CA PRO A 52 -27.65 -45.30 -0.04
C PRO A 52 -27.52 -45.52 1.48
N GLU A 53 -26.35 -45.99 1.92
CA GLU A 53 -26.07 -46.34 3.31
C GLU A 53 -25.66 -45.13 4.17
N ALA A 54 -25.42 -43.97 3.56
CA ALA A 54 -25.05 -42.71 4.20
C ALA A 54 -25.84 -41.55 3.57
N PRO A 55 -27.15 -41.43 3.87
CA PRO A 55 -28.02 -40.46 3.23
C PRO A 55 -27.62 -39.04 3.64
N ILE A 56 -27.38 -38.19 2.65
CA ILE A 56 -27.18 -36.76 2.84
C ILE A 56 -28.54 -36.04 2.93
N THR A 57 -28.54 -34.87 3.56
CA THR A 57 -29.76 -34.11 3.87
C THR A 57 -29.61 -32.63 3.52
N ASN A 58 -28.42 -32.05 3.70
CA ASN A 58 -28.19 -30.61 3.60
C ASN A 58 -26.94 -30.30 2.77
N ILE A 59 -27.11 -29.43 1.77
CA ILE A 59 -26.04 -28.90 0.93
C ILE A 59 -25.95 -27.38 1.18
N LEU A 60 -24.72 -26.90 1.38
CA LEU A 60 -24.39 -25.48 1.42
C LEU A 60 -23.59 -25.12 0.17
N GLU A 61 -24.11 -24.22 -0.66
CA GLU A 61 -23.33 -23.53 -1.68
C GLU A 61 -22.85 -22.19 -1.12
N VAL A 62 -21.55 -21.94 -1.20
CA VAL A 62 -20.94 -20.66 -0.82
C VAL A 62 -20.33 -19.96 -2.04
N ALA A 63 -20.46 -18.64 -2.08
CA ALA A 63 -20.17 -17.79 -3.24
C ALA A 63 -21.00 -18.21 -4.48
N CYS A 64 -22.32 -18.27 -4.31
CA CYS A 64 -23.25 -18.71 -5.37
C CYS A 64 -23.38 -17.73 -6.55
N GLY A 65 -22.92 -16.48 -6.39
CA GLY A 65 -23.00 -15.44 -7.41
C GLY A 65 -24.44 -15.19 -7.86
N THR A 66 -24.66 -15.16 -9.18
CA THR A 66 -25.97 -14.98 -9.81
C THR A 66 -26.81 -16.27 -9.89
N GLY A 67 -26.40 -17.35 -9.23
CA GLY A 67 -27.17 -18.60 -9.14
C GLY A 67 -26.94 -19.59 -10.28
N ARG A 68 -25.90 -19.39 -11.11
CA ARG A 68 -25.64 -20.24 -12.28
C ARG A 68 -25.33 -21.69 -11.90
N ILE A 69 -24.49 -21.91 -10.88
CA ILE A 69 -24.17 -23.25 -10.36
C ILE A 69 -25.29 -23.75 -9.46
N THR A 70 -25.91 -22.86 -8.65
CA THR A 70 -27.10 -23.15 -7.84
C THR A 70 -28.21 -23.82 -8.62
N THR A 71 -28.48 -23.33 -9.85
CA THR A 71 -29.53 -23.90 -10.72
C THR A 71 -29.30 -25.39 -10.97
N HIS A 72 -28.06 -25.78 -11.29
CA HIS A 72 -27.70 -27.19 -11.51
C HIS A 72 -27.70 -28.00 -10.21
N LEU A 73 -27.18 -27.44 -9.11
CA LEU A 73 -27.24 -28.10 -7.81
C LEU A 73 -28.68 -28.37 -7.36
N TYR A 74 -29.63 -27.51 -7.71
CA TYR A 74 -31.03 -27.74 -7.40
C TYR A 74 -31.69 -28.74 -8.34
N GLU A 75 -31.69 -28.46 -9.65
CA GLU A 75 -32.44 -29.24 -10.64
C GLU A 75 -31.91 -30.67 -10.75
N ASP A 76 -30.59 -30.83 -10.73
CA ASP A 76 -29.93 -32.10 -10.97
C ASP A 76 -29.50 -32.80 -9.67
N LEU A 77 -29.68 -32.22 -8.49
CA LEU A 77 -29.23 -32.89 -7.25
C LEU A 77 -30.22 -32.74 -6.10
N ALA A 78 -30.47 -31.52 -5.63
CA ALA A 78 -31.27 -31.30 -4.44
C ALA A 78 -32.73 -31.71 -4.63
N ARG A 79 -33.35 -31.32 -5.74
CA ARG A 79 -34.75 -31.64 -6.03
C ARG A 79 -34.99 -33.15 -6.23
N PRO A 80 -34.23 -33.89 -7.08
CA PRO A 80 -34.47 -35.33 -7.27
C PRO A 80 -34.26 -36.17 -6.00
N LEU A 81 -33.38 -35.71 -5.10
CA LEU A 81 -33.02 -36.42 -3.87
C LEU A 81 -33.69 -35.85 -2.61
N ASN A 82 -34.58 -34.87 -2.76
CA ASN A 82 -35.27 -34.17 -1.66
C ASN A 82 -34.30 -33.62 -0.59
N LEU A 83 -33.21 -32.99 -1.03
CA LEU A 83 -32.19 -32.37 -0.17
C LEU A 83 -32.50 -30.90 0.05
N LYS A 84 -32.13 -30.39 1.22
CA LYS A 84 -32.15 -28.95 1.49
C LYS A 84 -30.92 -28.28 0.88
N LEU A 85 -31.13 -27.27 0.02
CA LEU A 85 -30.05 -26.45 -0.54
C LEU A 85 -30.11 -25.04 0.06
N VAL A 86 -28.99 -24.62 0.65
CA VAL A 86 -28.75 -23.25 1.13
C VAL A 86 -27.69 -22.64 0.22
N ALA A 87 -27.91 -21.44 -0.30
CA ALA A 87 -26.97 -20.74 -1.17
C ALA A 87 -26.62 -19.38 -0.59
N THR A 88 -25.33 -19.11 -0.40
CA THR A 88 -24.86 -17.88 0.25
C THR A 88 -23.86 -17.12 -0.62
N ASP A 89 -23.91 -15.80 -0.54
CA ASP A 89 -22.91 -14.94 -1.17
C ASP A 89 -22.59 -13.73 -0.28
N LEU A 90 -21.35 -13.26 -0.34
CA LEU A 90 -20.93 -12.03 0.32
C LEU A 90 -21.61 -10.81 -0.31
N SER A 91 -21.94 -10.88 -1.61
CA SER A 91 -22.54 -9.78 -2.36
C SER A 91 -24.05 -9.83 -2.36
N LYS A 92 -24.68 -8.90 -1.63
CA LYS A 92 -26.13 -8.66 -1.76
C LYS A 92 -26.57 -8.40 -3.21
N ILE A 93 -25.77 -7.68 -3.99
CA ILE A 93 -26.08 -7.38 -5.39
C ILE A 93 -26.16 -8.66 -6.22
N ALA A 94 -25.25 -9.61 -5.99
CA ALA A 94 -25.26 -10.90 -6.69
C ALA A 94 -26.53 -11.70 -6.36
N ILE A 95 -26.95 -11.73 -5.10
CA ILE A 95 -28.20 -12.38 -4.67
C ILE A 95 -29.44 -11.69 -5.25
N ASP A 96 -29.46 -10.36 -5.28
CA ASP A 96 -30.57 -9.61 -5.87
C ASP A 96 -30.69 -9.92 -7.37
N VAL A 97 -29.57 -9.96 -8.11
CA VAL A 97 -29.54 -10.38 -9.52
C VAL A 97 -29.96 -11.85 -9.66
N CYS A 98 -29.43 -12.75 -8.83
CA CYS A 98 -29.82 -14.16 -8.79
C CYS A 98 -31.34 -14.32 -8.74
N LYS A 99 -32.01 -13.62 -7.81
CA LYS A 99 -33.48 -13.63 -7.67
C LYS A 99 -34.24 -13.07 -8.87
N THR A 100 -33.59 -12.34 -9.78
CA THR A 100 -34.21 -11.90 -11.04
C THR A 100 -34.01 -12.88 -12.19
N VAL A 101 -32.91 -13.65 -12.19
CA VAL A 101 -32.53 -14.51 -13.33
C VAL A 101 -32.93 -15.98 -13.15
N VAL A 102 -33.03 -16.47 -11.91
CA VAL A 102 -33.41 -17.86 -11.63
C VAL A 102 -34.93 -18.05 -11.70
N GLY A 103 -35.37 -19.30 -11.93
CA GLY A 103 -36.80 -19.64 -11.99
C GLY A 103 -37.52 -19.50 -10.65
N ASP A 104 -38.83 -19.25 -10.67
CA ASP A 104 -39.63 -19.00 -9.45
C ASP A 104 -39.67 -20.20 -8.50
N GLU A 105 -39.56 -21.42 -9.03
CA GLU A 105 -39.45 -22.65 -8.25
C GLU A 105 -38.17 -22.64 -7.40
N LEU A 106 -37.03 -22.28 -8.00
CA LEU A 106 -35.74 -22.18 -7.31
C LEU A 106 -35.78 -21.11 -6.20
N LYS A 107 -36.40 -19.96 -6.46
CA LYS A 107 -36.51 -18.86 -5.47
C LYS A 107 -37.29 -19.26 -4.22
N ARG A 108 -38.23 -20.19 -4.37
CA ARG A 108 -39.06 -20.68 -3.26
C ARG A 108 -38.39 -21.81 -2.49
N ASP A 109 -37.69 -22.70 -3.20
CA ASP A 109 -37.21 -23.95 -2.64
C ASP A 109 -35.73 -23.90 -2.18
N VAL A 110 -34.97 -22.85 -2.54
CA VAL A 110 -33.59 -22.61 -2.10
C VAL A 110 -33.52 -21.44 -1.14
N ASP A 111 -32.86 -21.65 0.00
CA ASP A 111 -32.63 -20.61 1.01
C ASP A 111 -31.43 -19.73 0.60
N PHE A 112 -31.69 -18.54 0.05
CA PHE A 112 -30.66 -17.58 -0.37
C PHE A 112 -30.29 -16.58 0.73
N HIS A 113 -29.00 -16.53 1.11
CA HIS A 113 -28.45 -15.57 2.07
C HIS A 113 -27.44 -14.62 1.42
N ALA A 114 -27.61 -13.32 1.66
CA ALA A 114 -26.67 -12.27 1.28
C ALA A 114 -25.79 -11.84 2.46
N ASP A 115 -24.70 -11.13 2.18
CA ASP A 115 -23.78 -10.57 3.15
C ASP A 115 -23.15 -11.64 4.08
N VAL A 116 -22.92 -12.85 3.54
CA VAL A 116 -22.31 -13.97 4.24
C VAL A 116 -20.85 -14.13 3.84
N ASP A 117 -19.94 -13.93 4.79
CA ASP A 117 -18.52 -14.24 4.63
C ASP A 117 -18.29 -15.75 4.84
N MET A 118 -17.68 -16.42 3.86
CA MET A 118 -17.39 -17.85 3.97
C MET A 118 -16.29 -18.17 5.00
N ALA A 119 -15.57 -17.14 5.48
CA ALA A 119 -14.64 -17.21 6.60
C ALA A 119 -15.29 -16.90 7.96
N ASP A 120 -16.61 -16.69 8.01
CA ASP A 120 -17.41 -16.51 9.23
C ASP A 120 -18.88 -16.92 8.97
N LEU A 121 -19.12 -18.23 8.91
CA LEU A 121 -20.42 -18.75 8.46
C LEU A 121 -21.49 -18.67 9.56
N PRO A 122 -22.68 -18.09 9.31
CA PRO A 122 -23.73 -17.88 10.32
C PRO A 122 -24.54 -19.15 10.62
N PHE A 123 -23.91 -20.32 10.54
CA PHE A 123 -24.53 -21.62 10.74
C PHE A 123 -23.93 -22.32 11.96
N SER A 124 -24.73 -23.13 12.64
CA SER A 124 -24.26 -23.99 13.73
C SER A 124 -23.22 -25.01 13.24
N ASN A 125 -22.45 -25.55 14.18
CA ASN A 125 -21.56 -26.67 13.88
C ASN A 125 -22.37 -27.84 13.31
N ASP A 126 -21.77 -28.63 12.42
CA ASP A 126 -22.31 -29.92 11.97
C ASP A 126 -23.67 -29.81 11.25
N SER A 127 -23.92 -28.68 10.61
CA SER A 127 -25.20 -28.38 9.95
C SER A 127 -25.31 -28.97 8.54
N PHE A 128 -24.19 -29.20 7.85
CA PHE A 128 -24.18 -29.60 6.44
C PHE A 128 -23.43 -30.90 6.18
N ASP A 129 -23.88 -31.63 5.16
CA ASP A 129 -23.23 -32.85 4.69
C ASP A 129 -22.24 -32.54 3.56
N ILE A 130 -22.57 -31.55 2.72
CA ILE A 130 -21.77 -31.14 1.57
C ILE A 130 -21.66 -29.62 1.52
N ILE A 131 -20.44 -29.12 1.30
CA ILE A 131 -20.17 -27.75 0.86
C ILE A 131 -19.79 -27.76 -0.62
N VAL A 132 -20.39 -26.87 -1.39
CA VAL A 132 -20.02 -26.59 -2.78
C VAL A 132 -19.53 -25.14 -2.90
N CYS A 133 -18.38 -24.94 -3.55
CA CYS A 133 -17.89 -23.59 -3.85
C CYS A 133 -17.36 -23.50 -5.28
N GLY A 134 -18.20 -23.01 -6.18
CA GLY A 134 -17.83 -22.83 -7.59
C GLY A 134 -17.13 -21.48 -7.81
N PHE A 135 -15.84 -21.50 -8.12
CA PHE A 135 -15.05 -20.31 -8.43
C PHE A 135 -15.07 -19.22 -7.34
N GLY A 136 -15.28 -19.59 -6.07
CA GLY A 136 -15.23 -18.67 -4.93
C GLY A 136 -13.97 -18.78 -4.05
N LEU A 137 -13.43 -19.99 -3.90
CA LEU A 137 -12.31 -20.30 -2.98
C LEU A 137 -11.00 -19.58 -3.28
N MET A 138 -10.84 -18.99 -4.47
CA MET A 138 -9.63 -18.26 -4.84
C MET A 138 -9.58 -16.83 -4.27
N PHE A 139 -10.73 -16.22 -3.95
CA PHE A 139 -10.86 -14.84 -3.50
C PHE A 139 -10.53 -14.57 -2.03
N PRO A 140 -11.02 -15.36 -1.03
CA PRO A 140 -10.85 -14.99 0.36
C PRO A 140 -9.37 -14.88 0.74
N PRO A 141 -8.92 -13.81 1.44
CA PRO A 141 -7.50 -13.61 1.72
C PRO A 141 -6.93 -14.69 2.65
N ASP A 142 -7.72 -15.13 3.64
CA ASP A 142 -7.33 -16.18 4.58
C ASP A 142 -8.01 -17.53 4.23
N LYS A 143 -7.33 -18.32 3.39
CA LYS A 143 -7.82 -19.65 2.99
C LYS A 143 -7.91 -20.64 4.15
N THR A 144 -7.09 -20.46 5.19
CA THR A 144 -7.06 -21.35 6.34
C THR A 144 -8.26 -21.11 7.25
N LYS A 145 -8.62 -19.84 7.48
CA LYS A 145 -9.84 -19.50 8.21
C LYS A 145 -11.08 -20.06 7.51
N VAL A 146 -11.15 -19.97 6.18
CA VAL A 146 -12.22 -20.59 5.38
C VAL A 146 -12.23 -22.10 5.54
N ALA A 147 -11.07 -22.77 5.44
CA ALA A 147 -10.96 -24.22 5.65
C ALA A 147 -11.46 -24.64 7.04
N ARG A 148 -11.11 -23.87 8.08
CA ARG A 148 -11.56 -24.09 9.45
C ARG A 148 -13.06 -23.92 9.61
N GLU A 149 -13.64 -22.87 9.03
CA GLU A 149 -15.08 -22.64 9.05
C GLU A 149 -15.86 -23.71 8.28
N PHE A 150 -15.34 -24.17 7.14
CA PHE A 150 -15.94 -25.27 6.40
C PHE A 150 -15.94 -26.55 7.22
N LYS A 151 -14.81 -26.87 7.85
CA LYS A 151 -14.70 -28.01 8.77
C LYS A 151 -15.67 -27.89 9.94
N ARG A 152 -15.89 -26.68 10.48
CA ARG A 152 -16.80 -26.42 11.61
C ARG A 152 -18.25 -26.73 11.27
N VAL A 153 -18.72 -26.26 10.11
CA VAL A 153 -20.14 -26.44 9.73
C VAL A 153 -20.43 -27.79 9.07
N LEU A 154 -19.42 -28.49 8.58
CA LEU A 154 -19.54 -29.84 8.03
C LEU A 154 -19.65 -30.89 9.15
N ARG A 155 -20.54 -31.86 8.97
CA ARG A 155 -20.65 -33.06 9.82
C ARG A 155 -19.38 -33.93 9.73
N PRO A 156 -19.14 -34.83 10.72
CA PRO A 156 -18.12 -35.86 10.57
C PRO A 156 -18.36 -36.63 9.25
N GLY A 157 -17.31 -36.84 8.44
CA GLY A 157 -17.44 -37.45 7.11
C GLY A 157 -17.98 -36.54 6.00
N GLY A 158 -18.35 -35.30 6.33
CA GLY A 158 -18.83 -34.31 5.37
C GLY A 158 -17.79 -33.91 4.33
N LYS A 159 -18.25 -33.48 3.14
CA LYS A 159 -17.40 -33.29 1.96
C LYS A 159 -17.43 -31.87 1.40
N ILE A 160 -16.36 -31.47 0.74
CA ILE A 160 -16.21 -30.19 0.04
C ILE A 160 -15.94 -30.46 -1.43
N TYR A 161 -16.68 -29.80 -2.31
CA TYR A 161 -16.41 -29.78 -3.75
C TYR A 161 -16.25 -28.33 -4.22
N GLY A 162 -15.07 -28.01 -4.74
CA GLY A 162 -14.78 -26.68 -5.24
C GLY A 162 -14.26 -26.69 -6.66
N THR A 163 -14.51 -25.62 -7.41
CA THR A 163 -13.78 -25.34 -8.65
C THR A 163 -13.02 -24.03 -8.51
N VAL A 164 -11.77 -23.99 -8.98
CA VAL A 164 -10.99 -22.74 -9.09
C VAL A 164 -10.32 -22.67 -10.46
N PHE A 165 -9.99 -21.47 -10.94
CA PHE A 165 -9.30 -21.34 -12.23
C PHE A 165 -7.98 -22.13 -12.22
N HIS A 166 -7.51 -22.58 -13.38
CA HIS A 166 -6.18 -23.18 -13.56
C HIS A 166 -5.44 -22.53 -14.74
N TYR A 167 -6.11 -22.42 -15.88
CA TYR A 167 -5.55 -21.76 -17.05
C TYR A 167 -6.68 -21.19 -17.86
N ASN A 168 -6.53 -19.96 -18.35
CA ASN A 168 -7.43 -19.39 -19.32
C ASN A 168 -6.60 -18.80 -20.44
N GLU A 169 -6.68 -19.41 -21.62
CA GLU A 169 -5.90 -19.05 -22.81
C GLU A 169 -6.04 -17.57 -23.16
N LEU A 170 -7.24 -17.00 -23.00
CA LEU A 170 -7.50 -15.58 -23.26
C LEU A 170 -6.76 -14.66 -22.27
N PHE A 171 -6.75 -14.98 -20.98
CA PHE A 171 -6.02 -14.17 -19.98
C PHE A 171 -4.50 -14.30 -20.16
N GLY A 172 -3.99 -15.51 -20.38
CA GLY A 172 -2.56 -15.74 -20.60
C GLY A 172 -2.02 -14.99 -21.80
N LEU A 173 -2.76 -15.04 -22.92
CA LEU A 173 -2.39 -14.33 -24.14
C LEU A 173 -2.51 -12.81 -23.99
N THR A 174 -3.57 -12.31 -23.34
CA THR A 174 -3.72 -10.87 -23.07
C THR A 174 -2.58 -10.35 -22.18
N ARG A 175 -2.17 -11.12 -21.16
CA ARG A 175 -1.03 -10.78 -20.30
C ARG A 175 0.28 -10.70 -21.10
N GLU A 176 0.56 -11.70 -21.93
CA GLU A 176 1.77 -11.72 -22.76
C GLU A 176 1.84 -10.49 -23.69
N GLN A 177 0.73 -10.16 -24.36
CA GLN A 177 0.69 -9.02 -25.27
C GLN A 177 0.73 -7.68 -24.52
N SER A 178 0.09 -7.59 -23.36
CA SER A 178 0.22 -6.44 -22.48
C SER A 178 1.65 -6.22 -22.05
N GLN A 179 2.36 -7.27 -21.64
CA GLN A 179 3.76 -7.19 -21.25
C GLN A 179 4.64 -6.72 -22.41
N LYS A 180 4.41 -7.20 -23.64
CA LYS A 180 5.16 -6.74 -24.82
C LYS A 180 4.93 -5.25 -25.12
N LEU A 181 3.70 -4.77 -24.98
CA LEU A 181 3.31 -3.42 -25.39
C LEU A 181 3.63 -2.36 -24.30
N PHE A 182 3.45 -2.71 -23.03
CA PHE A 182 3.60 -1.80 -21.88
C PHE A 182 4.83 -2.07 -21.01
N GLY A 183 5.49 -3.22 -21.16
CA GLY A 183 6.77 -3.53 -20.50
C GLY A 183 6.66 -4.21 -19.13
N THR A 184 5.54 -4.07 -18.41
CA THR A 184 5.32 -4.74 -17.13
C THR A 184 3.86 -5.19 -17.04
N PRO A 185 3.55 -6.46 -16.77
CA PRO A 185 2.18 -6.88 -16.57
C PRO A 185 1.65 -6.26 -15.26
N SER A 186 0.43 -5.72 -15.29
CA SER A 186 -0.21 -5.13 -14.12
C SER A 186 -0.24 -6.14 -12.97
N ALA A 187 0.14 -5.71 -11.76
CA ALA A 187 0.02 -6.54 -10.55
C ALA A 187 -1.41 -7.06 -10.33
N VAL A 188 -2.42 -6.28 -10.77
CA VAL A 188 -3.83 -6.68 -10.72
C VAL A 188 -4.11 -7.82 -11.71
N LEU A 189 -3.57 -7.75 -12.92
CA LEU A 189 -3.70 -8.82 -13.92
C LEU A 189 -2.95 -10.08 -13.49
N ASP A 190 -1.76 -9.92 -12.92
CA ASP A 190 -0.96 -11.02 -12.37
C ASP A 190 -1.66 -11.70 -11.19
N ARG A 191 -2.39 -10.94 -10.36
CA ARG A 191 -3.22 -11.51 -9.29
C ARG A 191 -4.47 -12.19 -9.81
N ALA A 192 -5.15 -11.62 -10.81
CA ALA A 192 -6.25 -12.31 -11.48
C ALA A 192 -5.80 -13.67 -12.04
N LEU A 193 -4.53 -13.75 -12.48
CA LEU A 193 -3.88 -14.99 -12.87
C LEU A 193 -3.40 -15.84 -11.68
N SER A 194 -3.03 -15.28 -10.53
CA SER A 194 -2.66 -16.05 -9.34
C SER A 194 -3.84 -16.83 -8.74
N LEU A 195 -5.08 -16.44 -9.06
CA LEU A 195 -6.28 -17.23 -8.76
C LEU A 195 -6.24 -18.64 -9.39
N THR A 196 -5.28 -18.90 -10.28
CA THR A 196 -5.04 -20.22 -10.87
C THR A 196 -4.25 -21.20 -10.01
N ASP A 197 -3.63 -20.72 -8.94
CA ASP A 197 -2.84 -21.54 -8.02
C ASP A 197 -3.73 -22.16 -6.94
N HIS A 198 -4.03 -23.46 -7.12
CA HIS A 198 -4.78 -24.22 -6.14
C HIS A 198 -3.97 -24.59 -4.89
N THR A 199 -2.64 -24.51 -4.93
CA THR A 199 -1.79 -25.03 -3.86
C THR A 199 -2.08 -24.32 -2.55
N ALA A 200 -2.27 -23.00 -2.56
CA ALA A 200 -2.68 -22.22 -1.39
C ALA A 200 -3.96 -22.75 -0.72
N ILE A 201 -4.95 -23.16 -1.51
CA ILE A 201 -6.23 -23.69 -1.00
C ILE A 201 -6.04 -25.12 -0.48
N THR A 202 -5.35 -25.98 -1.23
CA THR A 202 -5.14 -27.37 -0.81
C THR A 202 -4.19 -27.49 0.38
N SER A 203 -3.26 -26.54 0.55
CA SER A 203 -2.44 -26.40 1.75
C SER A 203 -3.28 -26.02 2.96
N ALA A 204 -4.21 -25.08 2.84
CA ALA A 204 -5.16 -24.76 3.90
C ALA A 204 -6.03 -25.97 4.28
N PHE A 205 -6.51 -26.74 3.29
CA PHE A 205 -7.26 -27.98 3.55
C PHE A 205 -6.41 -29.01 4.29
N SER A 206 -5.15 -29.20 3.88
CA SER A 206 -4.23 -30.11 4.57
C SER A 206 -3.96 -29.67 6.02
N LEU A 207 -3.69 -28.38 6.24
CA LEU A 207 -3.41 -27.81 7.56
C LEU A 207 -4.56 -27.98 8.56
N GLU A 208 -5.80 -27.88 8.08
CA GLU A 208 -6.99 -28.04 8.93
C GLU A 208 -7.51 -29.49 8.95
N GLY A 209 -6.86 -30.43 8.25
CA GLY A 209 -7.21 -31.84 8.24
C GLY A 209 -8.45 -32.18 7.40
N LEU A 210 -8.70 -31.39 6.35
CA LEU A 210 -9.68 -31.63 5.29
C LEU A 210 -9.09 -32.43 4.10
N ALA A 211 -7.77 -32.57 4.05
CA ALA A 211 -7.02 -33.32 3.06
C ALA A 211 -5.79 -33.96 3.72
N ARG A 212 -5.27 -35.07 3.16
CA ARG A 212 -4.06 -35.75 3.69
C ARG A 212 -2.75 -35.16 3.18
N GLY A 213 -2.78 -34.49 2.03
CA GLY A 213 -1.63 -33.85 1.42
C GLY A 213 -2.02 -32.65 0.54
N VAL A 214 -1.03 -31.82 0.23
CA VAL A 214 -1.17 -30.71 -0.73
C VAL A 214 -1.35 -31.29 -2.13
N ALA A 215 -2.19 -30.67 -2.96
CA ALA A 215 -2.48 -31.08 -4.34
C ALA A 215 -3.13 -32.46 -4.56
N GLU A 216 -3.15 -33.39 -3.59
CA GLU A 216 -3.79 -34.71 -3.72
C GLU A 216 -5.28 -34.62 -4.09
N VAL A 217 -5.90 -33.51 -3.70
CA VAL A 217 -7.33 -33.25 -3.85
C VAL A 217 -7.67 -32.43 -5.10
N ALA A 218 -6.68 -32.04 -5.90
CA ALA A 218 -6.87 -31.21 -7.08
C ALA A 218 -6.79 -32.03 -8.38
N THR A 219 -7.83 -31.96 -9.20
CA THR A 219 -7.86 -32.60 -10.53
C THR A 219 -8.10 -31.54 -11.61
N SER A 220 -7.24 -31.48 -12.62
CA SER A 220 -7.40 -30.55 -13.74
C SER A 220 -8.55 -31.01 -14.65
N CYS A 221 -9.48 -30.10 -14.92
CA CYS A 221 -10.67 -30.33 -15.73
C CYS A 221 -10.68 -29.32 -16.88
N PRO A 222 -10.21 -29.69 -18.09
CA PRO A 222 -10.24 -28.81 -19.25
C PRO A 222 -11.64 -28.68 -19.85
N LEU A 223 -11.93 -27.50 -20.38
CA LEU A 223 -13.14 -27.15 -21.13
C LEU A 223 -12.71 -26.34 -22.37
N SER A 224 -13.34 -26.63 -23.51
CA SER A 224 -13.21 -25.80 -24.70
C SER A 224 -14.56 -25.17 -25.03
N PHE A 225 -14.57 -23.88 -25.39
CA PHE A 225 -15.77 -23.19 -25.82
C PHE A 225 -15.48 -22.22 -26.96
N PHE A 226 -16.48 -22.04 -27.83
CA PHE A 226 -16.44 -21.06 -28.90
C PHE A 226 -16.81 -19.66 -28.38
N LEU A 227 -16.04 -18.65 -28.80
CA LEU A 227 -16.34 -17.24 -28.55
C LEU A 227 -16.20 -16.41 -29.83
N GLY A 228 -17.27 -15.72 -30.25
CA GLY A 228 -17.24 -14.90 -31.46
C GLY A 228 -16.32 -13.68 -31.33
N GLU A 229 -16.06 -13.00 -32.44
CA GLU A 229 -15.11 -11.88 -32.49
C GLU A 229 -15.51 -10.70 -31.59
N GLU A 230 -16.80 -10.36 -31.57
CA GLU A 230 -17.36 -9.29 -30.74
C GLU A 230 -17.22 -9.61 -29.25
N ASP A 231 -17.62 -10.82 -28.84
CA ASP A 231 -17.52 -11.28 -27.46
C ASP A 231 -16.05 -11.42 -27.00
N THR A 232 -15.16 -11.81 -27.91
CA THR A 232 -13.72 -11.88 -27.66
C THR A 232 -13.15 -10.48 -27.44
N ARG A 233 -13.52 -9.50 -28.28
CA ARG A 233 -13.11 -8.10 -28.09
C ARG A 233 -13.58 -7.55 -26.75
N GLU A 234 -14.83 -7.84 -26.36
CA GLU A 234 -15.37 -7.42 -25.07
C GLU A 234 -14.68 -8.11 -23.89
N PHE A 235 -14.31 -9.39 -24.01
CA PHE A 235 -13.48 -10.10 -23.02
C PHE A 235 -12.11 -9.43 -22.86
N ILE A 236 -11.43 -9.12 -23.98
CA ILE A 236 -10.14 -8.43 -23.96
C ILE A 236 -10.30 -7.08 -23.29
N PHE A 237 -11.31 -6.29 -23.65
CA PHE A 237 -11.58 -5.01 -23.00
C PHE A 237 -11.72 -5.16 -21.48
N ASN A 238 -12.54 -6.11 -21.01
CA ASN A 238 -12.73 -6.39 -19.57
C ASN A 238 -11.44 -6.88 -18.88
N THR A 239 -10.51 -7.46 -19.62
CA THR A 239 -9.18 -7.83 -19.10
C THR A 239 -8.23 -6.63 -19.09
N CYS A 240 -8.24 -5.82 -20.14
CA CYS A 240 -7.35 -4.69 -20.32
C CYS A 240 -7.66 -3.53 -19.38
N ILE A 241 -8.90 -3.38 -18.91
CA ILE A 241 -9.22 -2.43 -17.83
C ILE A 241 -8.55 -2.76 -16.49
N LEU A 242 -7.97 -3.96 -16.32
CA LEU A 242 -7.12 -4.28 -15.17
C LEU A 242 -5.69 -3.73 -15.33
N LEU A 243 -5.36 -3.19 -16.52
CA LEU A 243 -4.08 -2.57 -16.82
C LEU A 243 -4.14 -1.08 -16.51
N GLU A 244 -3.23 -0.64 -15.65
CA GLU A 244 -3.14 0.75 -15.23
C GLU A 244 -2.81 1.66 -16.43
N GLU A 245 -1.94 1.22 -17.33
CA GLU A 245 -1.55 1.93 -18.54
C GLU A 245 -2.73 2.09 -19.52
N PHE A 246 -3.54 1.04 -19.69
CA PHE A 246 -4.72 1.09 -20.56
C PHE A 246 -5.75 2.09 -20.04
N ASN A 247 -5.95 2.15 -18.72
CA ASN A 247 -6.87 3.09 -18.08
C ASN A 247 -6.40 4.55 -18.19
N GLN A 248 -5.11 4.80 -18.43
CA GLN A 248 -4.55 6.15 -18.65
C GLN A 248 -4.52 6.57 -20.13
N CYS A 249 -4.85 5.67 -21.05
CA CYS A 249 -4.91 5.96 -22.47
C CYS A 249 -6.20 6.70 -22.86
N ASP A 250 -6.12 7.55 -23.89
CA ASP A 250 -7.29 8.08 -24.58
C ASP A 250 -8.02 6.99 -25.38
N THR A 251 -9.25 7.29 -25.82
CA THR A 251 -10.09 6.32 -26.55
C THR A 251 -9.41 5.79 -27.82
N PRO A 252 -8.82 6.61 -28.71
CA PRO A 252 -8.16 6.09 -29.92
C PRO A 252 -7.00 5.14 -29.60
N THR A 253 -6.19 5.44 -28.59
CA THR A 253 -5.08 4.59 -28.16
C THR A 253 -5.58 3.26 -27.61
N ARG A 254 -6.70 3.27 -26.85
CA ARG A 254 -7.34 2.04 -26.37
C ARG A 254 -7.85 1.18 -27.51
N GLU A 255 -8.52 1.76 -28.51
CA GLU A 255 -9.03 1.00 -29.66
C GLU A 255 -7.90 0.35 -30.46
N ALA A 256 -6.84 1.11 -30.79
CA ALA A 256 -5.67 0.58 -31.49
C ALA A 256 -4.99 -0.56 -30.71
N TYR A 257 -5.00 -0.47 -29.38
CA TYR A 257 -4.48 -1.50 -28.50
C TYR A 257 -5.33 -2.78 -28.54
N LEU A 258 -6.66 -2.67 -28.42
CA LEU A 258 -7.58 -3.81 -28.51
C LEU A 258 -7.50 -4.49 -29.88
N ASP A 259 -7.38 -3.73 -30.97
CA ASP A 259 -7.23 -4.26 -32.33
C ASP A 259 -5.94 -5.07 -32.47
N THR A 260 -4.87 -4.62 -31.84
CA THR A 260 -3.58 -5.31 -31.86
C THR A 260 -3.66 -6.65 -31.14
N ILE A 261 -4.24 -6.69 -29.94
CA ILE A 261 -4.42 -7.95 -29.19
C ILE A 261 -5.35 -8.90 -29.95
N LEU A 262 -6.46 -8.39 -30.47
CA LEU A 262 -7.43 -9.20 -31.19
C LEU A 262 -6.83 -9.82 -32.47
N ARG A 263 -5.98 -9.09 -33.18
CA ARG A 263 -5.25 -9.60 -34.36
C ARG A 263 -4.32 -10.74 -33.97
N GLU A 264 -3.59 -10.60 -32.88
CA GLU A 264 -2.69 -11.63 -32.39
C GLU A 264 -3.43 -12.90 -31.93
N LEU A 265 -4.56 -12.73 -31.22
CA LEU A 265 -5.40 -13.86 -30.82
C LEU A 265 -5.92 -14.65 -32.02
N ARG A 266 -6.31 -13.98 -33.11
CA ARG A 266 -6.73 -14.65 -34.35
C ARG A 266 -5.63 -15.49 -34.97
N THR A 267 -4.39 -15.00 -34.93
CA THR A 267 -3.24 -15.73 -35.46
C THR A 267 -2.99 -17.02 -34.67
N ARG A 268 -3.18 -17.01 -33.34
CA ARG A 268 -2.89 -18.17 -32.48
C ARG A 268 -4.06 -19.15 -32.37
N VAL A 269 -5.30 -18.66 -32.33
CA VAL A 269 -6.52 -19.47 -32.19
C VAL A 269 -7.50 -19.14 -33.34
N PRO A 270 -7.18 -19.54 -34.58
CA PRO A 270 -8.00 -19.18 -35.75
C PRO A 270 -9.41 -19.78 -35.72
N THR A 271 -9.61 -20.86 -34.95
CA THR A 271 -10.91 -21.53 -34.77
C THR A 271 -11.84 -20.80 -33.81
N GLN A 272 -11.33 -19.83 -33.03
CA GLN A 272 -12.06 -19.16 -31.95
C GLN A 272 -12.61 -20.10 -30.86
N ASN A 273 -12.08 -21.32 -30.79
CA ASN A 273 -12.34 -22.26 -29.71
C ASN A 273 -11.22 -22.15 -28.68
N TYR A 274 -11.51 -21.47 -27.58
CA TYR A 274 -10.56 -21.19 -26.52
C TYR A 274 -10.56 -22.31 -25.47
N GLU A 275 -9.39 -22.63 -24.94
CA GLU A 275 -9.26 -23.59 -23.84
C GLU A 275 -9.24 -22.90 -22.47
N VAL A 276 -10.09 -23.38 -21.55
CA VAL A 276 -10.05 -22.99 -20.14
C VAL A 276 -9.98 -24.25 -19.28
N LYS A 277 -9.09 -24.23 -18.29
CA LYS A 277 -8.93 -25.29 -17.30
C LYS A 277 -9.37 -24.77 -15.94
N ALA A 278 -10.06 -25.61 -15.18
CA ALA A 278 -10.30 -25.40 -13.76
C ALA A 278 -9.73 -26.58 -12.96
N TRP A 279 -9.29 -26.30 -11.75
CA TRP A 279 -9.04 -27.33 -10.75
C TRP A 279 -10.35 -27.70 -10.08
N LEU A 280 -10.68 -28.98 -10.07
CA LEU A 280 -11.68 -29.57 -9.19
C LEU A 280 -10.99 -29.93 -7.87
N LEU A 281 -11.43 -29.34 -6.77
CA LEU A 281 -10.92 -29.56 -5.42
C LEU A 281 -11.90 -30.43 -4.62
N ARG A 282 -11.41 -31.48 -3.95
CA ARG A 282 -12.22 -32.37 -3.11
C ARG A 282 -11.70 -32.44 -1.66
N GLY A 283 -12.42 -31.91 -0.70
CA GLY A 283 -12.08 -32.04 0.73
C GLY A 283 -13.01 -33.02 1.44
N ALA A 284 -12.57 -33.57 2.57
CA ALA A 284 -13.43 -34.33 3.47
C ALA A 284 -13.02 -34.13 4.93
N VAL A 285 -14.00 -34.01 5.82
CA VAL A 285 -13.76 -34.00 7.26
C VAL A 285 -13.56 -35.44 7.72
N ASP A 286 -12.34 -35.80 8.09
CA ASP A 286 -12.08 -37.08 8.75
C ASP A 286 -12.78 -37.09 10.13
N GLU A 287 -13.45 -38.19 10.45
CA GLU A 287 -14.08 -38.44 11.76
C GLU A 287 -13.09 -38.18 12.91
N ALA A 288 -11.82 -38.55 12.73
CA ALA A 288 -10.75 -38.30 13.69
C ALA A 288 -10.24 -36.85 13.69
N SER A 289 -10.30 -36.15 12.54
CA SER A 289 -9.77 -34.78 12.42
C SER A 289 -10.72 -33.73 12.99
N LYS A 290 -11.96 -34.08 13.32
CA LYS A 290 -12.94 -33.16 13.92
C LYS A 290 -12.57 -32.68 15.32
N GLN A 291 -11.69 -33.39 16.02
CA GLN A 291 -11.14 -32.91 17.29
C GLN A 291 -10.30 -31.65 17.05
N THR A 292 -10.57 -30.62 17.86
CA THR A 292 -10.00 -29.27 17.81
C THR A 292 -8.51 -29.28 17.50
N VAL A 293 -8.12 -28.60 16.41
CA VAL A 293 -6.73 -28.30 16.08
C VAL A 293 -6.10 -27.63 17.30
N ALA A 294 -4.96 -28.15 17.78
CA ALA A 294 -4.26 -27.59 18.94
C ALA A 294 -4.10 -26.08 18.78
N VAL A 295 -4.66 -25.36 19.75
CA VAL A 295 -4.61 -23.91 19.89
C VAL A 295 -3.15 -23.44 19.89
N SER A 296 -2.76 -22.50 19.03
CA SER A 296 -1.42 -21.89 19.16
C SER A 296 -1.29 -21.19 20.52
N ALA A 297 -0.06 -21.16 21.04
CA ALA A 297 0.24 -20.42 22.27
C ALA A 297 -0.02 -18.91 22.09
N LEU A 298 -0.20 -18.22 23.22
CA LEU A 298 -0.14 -16.75 23.27
C LEU A 298 1.28 -16.27 22.88
N PRO A 299 1.40 -15.07 22.32
CA PRO A 299 2.73 -14.51 22.02
C PRO A 299 3.56 -14.34 23.29
N ASP A 300 4.85 -14.68 23.21
CA ASP A 300 5.79 -14.66 24.34
C ASP A 300 6.64 -13.38 24.34
N PHE A 301 6.20 -12.39 25.13
CA PHE A 301 6.91 -11.12 25.29
C PHE A 301 7.87 -11.10 26.49
N ASN A 302 8.17 -12.23 27.14
CA ASN A 302 8.99 -12.23 28.37
C ASN A 302 10.40 -11.68 28.14
N GLY A 303 11.03 -12.02 27.02
CA GLY A 303 12.36 -11.51 26.65
C GLY A 303 12.36 -10.01 26.42
N LEU A 304 11.34 -9.49 25.70
CA LEU A 304 11.17 -8.06 25.47
C LEU A 304 10.92 -7.30 26.77
N ASN A 305 10.04 -7.82 27.65
CA ASN A 305 9.75 -7.22 28.95
C ASN A 305 10.98 -7.15 29.84
N SER A 306 11.73 -8.25 29.93
CA SER A 306 12.98 -8.30 30.70
C SER A 306 13.98 -7.28 30.19
N PHE A 307 14.19 -7.20 28.87
CA PHE A 307 15.11 -6.25 28.26
C PHE A 307 14.68 -4.79 28.42
N ARG A 308 13.37 -4.50 28.28
CA ARG A 308 12.80 -3.17 28.48
C ARG A 308 13.02 -2.66 29.91
N ALA A 309 12.88 -3.53 30.90
CA ALA A 309 13.06 -3.16 32.32
C ALA A 309 14.51 -2.84 32.69
N MET A 310 15.49 -3.13 31.82
CA MET A 310 16.89 -2.82 32.07
C MET A 310 17.18 -1.33 31.87
N ALA A 311 17.80 -0.71 32.88
CA ALA A 311 18.29 0.66 32.77
C ALA A 311 19.36 0.77 31.66
N PRO A 312 19.35 1.83 30.82
CA PRO A 312 20.37 2.04 29.78
C PRO A 312 21.80 1.92 30.33
N GLU A 313 22.04 2.44 31.52
CA GLU A 313 23.36 2.47 32.17
C GLU A 313 23.85 1.07 32.56
N LEU A 314 22.93 0.13 32.84
CA LEU A 314 23.26 -1.27 33.11
C LEU A 314 23.71 -2.00 31.84
N VAL A 315 23.14 -1.63 30.69
CA VAL A 315 23.47 -2.22 29.39
C VAL A 315 24.84 -1.76 28.89
N GLU A 316 25.23 -0.53 29.23
CA GLU A 316 26.52 0.08 28.87
C GLU A 316 27.65 -0.16 29.90
N SER A 317 27.32 -0.46 31.17
CA SER A 317 28.34 -0.64 32.22
C SER A 317 29.11 -1.98 32.12
N ARG A 318 30.43 -1.93 32.34
CA ARG A 318 31.29 -3.13 32.50
C ARG A 318 31.30 -3.68 33.95
N GLU A 319 30.53 -3.08 34.87
CA GLU A 319 30.52 -3.45 36.28
C GLU A 319 29.65 -4.70 36.53
N LYS A 320 30.21 -5.68 37.25
CA LYS A 320 29.50 -6.90 37.63
C LYS A 320 28.50 -6.63 38.76
N ARG A 321 27.31 -6.12 38.44
CA ARG A 321 26.16 -6.13 39.37
C ARG A 321 25.53 -7.52 39.41
N LEU A 322 24.96 -7.87 40.57
CA LEU A 322 24.19 -9.11 40.76
C LEU A 322 22.87 -9.01 39.96
N LEU A 323 22.92 -9.43 38.70
CA LEU A 323 21.74 -9.57 37.84
C LEU A 323 21.03 -10.90 38.12
N SER A 324 19.72 -10.95 37.87
CA SER A 324 19.01 -12.23 37.83
C SER A 324 19.58 -13.11 36.69
N ARG A 325 19.40 -14.44 36.76
CA ARG A 325 19.86 -15.33 35.68
C ARG A 325 19.24 -14.98 34.32
N SER A 326 17.98 -14.55 34.32
CA SER A 326 17.24 -14.12 33.12
C SER A 326 17.84 -12.84 32.54
N ASP A 327 18.07 -11.82 33.38
CA ASP A 327 18.61 -10.53 32.94
C ASP A 327 20.05 -10.68 32.42
N ALA A 328 20.86 -11.49 33.10
CA ALA A 328 22.21 -11.79 32.65
C ALA A 328 22.23 -12.51 31.30
N HIS A 329 21.22 -13.32 30.98
CA HIS A 329 21.11 -14.00 29.69
C HIS A 329 20.70 -13.03 28.59
N ALA A 330 19.63 -12.25 28.78
CA ALA A 330 19.17 -11.26 27.81
C ALA A 330 20.25 -10.20 27.51
N LEU A 331 20.98 -9.75 28.52
CA LEU A 331 22.11 -8.82 28.33
C LEU A 331 23.24 -9.44 27.49
N ARG A 332 23.58 -10.71 27.71
CA ARG A 332 24.59 -11.42 26.91
C ARG A 332 24.18 -11.56 25.44
N GLU A 333 22.91 -11.85 25.18
CA GLU A 333 22.40 -11.93 23.81
C GLU A 333 22.49 -10.58 23.10
N TYR A 334 22.05 -9.51 23.76
CA TYR A 334 22.19 -8.15 23.25
C TYR A 334 23.65 -7.79 22.94
N GLN A 335 24.57 -8.02 23.90
CA GLN A 335 25.99 -7.72 23.72
C GLN A 335 26.61 -8.51 22.58
N THR A 336 26.19 -9.77 22.40
CA THR A 336 26.65 -10.64 21.32
C THR A 336 26.18 -10.10 19.96
N MET A 337 24.89 -9.76 19.83
CA MET A 337 24.34 -9.20 18.60
C MET A 337 24.89 -7.80 18.29
N LYS A 338 25.11 -6.96 19.31
CA LYS A 338 25.77 -5.64 19.15
C LYS A 338 27.20 -5.81 18.67
N SER A 339 27.96 -6.73 19.26
CA SER A 339 29.34 -7.00 18.83
C SER A 339 29.41 -7.50 17.38
N ALA A 340 28.49 -8.38 16.98
CA ALA A 340 28.38 -8.83 15.58
C ALA A 340 28.00 -7.69 14.64
N PHE A 341 27.03 -6.85 15.01
CA PHE A 341 26.64 -5.67 14.25
C PHE A 341 27.81 -4.72 14.01
N LEU A 342 28.59 -4.40 15.05
CA LEU A 342 29.76 -3.52 14.92
C LEU A 342 30.89 -4.15 14.08
N ALA A 343 30.99 -5.48 14.06
CA ALA A 343 31.92 -6.17 13.17
C ALA A 343 31.47 -6.16 11.71
N GLU A 344 30.16 -6.24 11.45
CA GLU A 344 29.56 -6.17 10.11
C GLU A 344 29.50 -4.74 9.56
N HIS A 345 29.44 -3.74 10.45
CA HIS A 345 29.34 -2.31 10.14
C HIS A 345 30.45 -1.51 10.83
N PRO A 346 31.73 -1.69 10.45
CA PRO A 346 32.86 -1.02 11.09
C PRO A 346 32.82 0.52 10.96
N GLU A 347 32.07 1.05 10.00
CA GLU A 347 31.83 2.48 9.82
C GLU A 347 30.81 3.09 10.79
N TYR A 348 30.11 2.27 11.59
CA TYR A 348 29.12 2.74 12.56
C TYR A 348 29.83 3.32 13.81
N PRO A 349 29.70 4.63 14.09
CA PRO A 349 30.46 5.26 15.17
C PRO A 349 29.73 5.11 16.52
N ASP A 350 29.76 3.92 17.11
CA ASP A 350 28.95 3.56 18.29
C ASP A 350 29.09 4.54 19.46
N ASP A 351 30.32 4.86 19.86
CA ASP A 351 30.59 5.79 20.98
C ASP A 351 30.00 7.19 20.74
N GLU A 352 30.08 7.70 19.51
CA GLU A 352 29.52 9.01 19.13
C GLU A 352 28.00 8.98 19.09
N VAL A 353 27.40 7.87 18.64
CA VAL A 353 25.95 7.69 18.63
C VAL A 353 25.40 7.64 20.05
N GLU A 354 26.01 6.88 20.95
CA GLU A 354 25.57 6.81 22.34
C GLU A 354 25.81 8.14 23.08
N ALA A 355 26.90 8.86 22.79
CA ALA A 355 27.10 10.22 23.30
C ALA A 355 26.00 11.18 22.83
N LEU A 356 25.69 11.19 21.53
CA LEU A 356 24.61 12.00 20.98
C LEU A 356 23.25 11.66 21.59
N ARG A 357 22.96 10.35 21.79
CA ARG A 357 21.74 9.88 22.45
C ARG A 357 21.62 10.43 23.86
N ARG A 358 22.69 10.37 24.66
CA ARG A 358 22.71 10.89 26.05
C ARG A 358 22.62 12.41 26.12
N GLU A 359 23.25 13.13 25.20
CA GLU A 359 23.34 14.60 25.26
C GLU A 359 22.10 15.27 24.67
N GLU A 360 21.61 14.80 23.51
CA GLU A 360 20.60 15.51 22.73
C GLU A 360 19.22 14.82 22.74
N PHE A 361 19.16 13.54 23.12
CA PHE A 361 17.94 12.72 23.00
C PHE A 361 17.64 11.85 24.24
N SER A 362 18.21 12.17 25.40
CA SER A 362 18.10 11.35 26.64
C SER A 362 16.68 11.11 27.11
N ARG A 363 15.74 12.00 26.75
CA ARG A 363 14.31 11.85 27.06
C ARG A 363 13.69 10.58 26.49
N LEU A 364 14.22 10.05 25.38
CA LEU A 364 13.77 8.77 24.82
C LEU A 364 14.08 7.62 25.80
N ASP A 365 15.28 7.60 26.37
CA ASP A 365 15.66 6.58 27.37
C ASP A 365 14.96 6.79 28.71
N ALA A 366 14.87 8.04 29.18
CA ALA A 366 14.19 8.39 30.42
C ALA A 366 12.70 7.97 30.41
N GLN A 367 12.06 7.99 29.24
CA GLN A 367 10.68 7.56 29.04
C GLN A 367 10.57 6.10 28.58
N SER A 368 11.70 5.38 28.44
CA SER A 368 11.76 4.01 27.90
C SER A 368 11.14 3.86 26.51
N GLU A 369 11.22 4.89 25.69
CA GLU A 369 10.62 4.99 24.36
C GLU A 369 11.62 4.66 23.25
N THR A 370 11.22 3.75 22.37
CA THR A 370 11.92 3.44 21.11
C THR A 370 11.14 4.05 19.97
N TYR A 371 11.60 5.21 19.51
CA TYR A 371 10.93 5.99 18.47
C TYR A 371 11.41 5.59 17.08
N LEU A 372 10.54 4.98 16.28
CA LEU A 372 10.86 4.45 14.95
C LEU A 372 10.01 5.09 13.83
N ASP A 373 9.54 6.33 14.03
CA ASP A 373 8.78 7.11 13.03
C ASP A 373 9.56 8.36 12.52
N HIS A 374 10.89 8.24 12.38
CA HIS A 374 11.76 9.33 11.94
C HIS A 374 11.44 9.91 10.54
N VAL A 375 10.85 9.12 9.63
CA VAL A 375 10.34 9.66 8.34
C VAL A 375 9.05 10.47 8.51
N GLY A 376 8.24 10.12 9.51
CA GLY A 376 7.07 10.88 9.93
C GLY A 376 7.47 12.26 10.45
N GLY A 377 8.48 12.30 11.31
CA GLY A 377 9.14 13.50 11.81
C GLY A 377 10.32 13.14 12.71
N ALA A 378 11.37 13.96 12.69
CA ALA A 378 12.51 13.76 13.57
C ALA A 378 12.19 14.21 15.00
N ILE A 379 13.01 13.76 15.94
CA ILE A 379 13.00 14.22 17.32
C ILE A 379 13.96 15.40 17.42
N ALA A 380 13.54 16.49 18.07
CA ALA A 380 14.35 17.70 18.19
C ALA A 380 15.51 17.52 19.19
N PRO A 381 16.75 17.91 18.86
CA PRO A 381 17.84 17.88 19.82
C PRO A 381 17.59 18.87 20.97
N GLU A 382 17.95 18.50 22.19
CA GLU A 382 17.71 19.31 23.40
C GLU A 382 18.36 20.69 23.29
N SER A 383 19.60 20.76 22.78
CA SER A 383 20.34 22.01 22.61
C SER A 383 19.66 23.00 21.67
N LEU A 384 18.92 22.51 20.66
CA LEU A 384 18.16 23.37 19.74
C LEU A 384 16.97 24.02 20.44
N ILE A 385 16.23 23.25 21.25
CA ILE A 385 15.07 23.75 22.00
C ILE A 385 15.52 24.81 23.00
N ASP A 386 16.55 24.50 23.78
CA ASP A 386 17.08 25.41 24.81
C ASP A 386 17.58 26.72 24.22
N ARG A 387 18.31 26.65 23.11
CA ARG A 387 18.87 27.84 22.45
C ARG A 387 17.78 28.73 21.87
N ASP A 388 16.79 28.15 21.21
CA ASP A 388 15.66 28.91 20.67
C ASP A 388 14.85 29.59 21.77
N HIS A 389 14.54 28.85 22.85
CA HIS A 389 13.85 29.40 24.02
C HIS A 389 14.63 30.56 24.66
N GLN A 390 15.96 30.45 24.78
CA GLN A 390 16.80 31.56 25.27
C GLN A 390 16.73 32.78 24.35
N VAL A 391 16.72 32.60 23.03
CA VAL A 391 16.59 33.70 22.07
C VAL A 391 15.23 34.38 22.21
N LEU A 392 14.14 33.61 22.25
CA LEU A 392 12.78 34.13 22.41
C LEU A 392 12.60 34.92 23.72
N ARG A 393 13.27 34.49 24.80
CA ARG A 393 13.21 35.17 26.09
C ARG A 393 13.98 36.50 26.11
N ASN A 394 15.07 36.59 25.36
CA ASN A 394 16.05 37.67 25.47
C ASN A 394 16.05 38.64 24.28
N THR A 395 15.37 38.32 23.18
CA THR A 395 15.37 39.11 21.95
C THR A 395 13.97 39.59 21.61
N ILE A 396 13.81 40.88 21.32
CA ILE A 396 12.54 41.44 20.85
C ILE A 396 12.41 41.13 19.36
N LEU A 397 11.56 40.16 19.03
CA LEU A 397 11.20 39.81 17.65
C LEU A 397 9.89 40.50 17.26
N GLY A 398 9.97 41.48 16.36
CA GLY A 398 8.81 42.12 15.74
C GLY A 398 8.40 41.47 14.42
N ASN A 399 7.20 41.78 13.94
CA ASN A 399 6.76 41.41 12.60
C ASN A 399 7.77 41.95 11.55
N PRO A 400 8.22 41.16 10.56
CA PRO A 400 9.18 41.63 9.55
C PRO A 400 8.74 42.94 8.86
N HIS A 401 7.43 43.12 8.64
CA HIS A 401 6.91 44.32 7.98
C HIS A 401 6.97 45.59 8.84
N THR A 402 7.28 45.49 10.14
CA THR A 402 7.48 46.67 11.01
C THR A 402 8.93 47.15 11.05
N GLY A 403 9.85 46.56 10.27
CA GLY A 403 11.26 46.95 10.22
C GLY A 403 12.10 46.41 11.39
N SER A 404 11.71 45.28 11.98
CA SER A 404 12.46 44.61 13.05
C SER A 404 13.81 44.09 12.54
N LYS A 405 14.91 44.79 12.88
CA LYS A 405 16.27 44.40 12.48
C LYS A 405 16.67 43.01 12.97
N ALA A 406 16.26 42.64 14.19
CA ALA A 406 16.54 41.32 14.75
C ALA A 406 15.85 40.21 13.94
N THR A 407 14.59 40.44 13.56
CA THR A 407 13.81 39.50 12.75
C THR A 407 14.39 39.36 11.33
N GLU A 408 14.76 40.46 10.68
CA GLU A 408 15.37 40.41 9.35
C GLU A 408 16.72 39.68 9.38
N ALA A 409 17.55 39.92 10.40
CA ALA A 409 18.80 39.21 10.59
C ALA A 409 18.59 37.70 10.81
N ALA A 410 17.56 37.32 11.56
CA ALA A 410 17.20 35.91 11.76
C ALA A 410 16.72 35.25 10.46
N TYR A 411 15.88 35.94 9.70
CA TYR A 411 15.38 35.50 8.39
C TYR A 411 16.52 35.25 7.41
N GLU A 412 17.43 36.22 7.24
CA GLU A 412 18.57 36.10 6.32
C GLU A 412 19.55 35.02 6.78
N LYS A 413 19.79 34.89 8.09
CA LYS A 413 20.59 33.79 8.65
C LYS A 413 19.96 32.43 8.33
N ALA A 414 18.65 32.27 8.52
CA ALA A 414 17.95 31.02 8.19
C ALA A 414 18.06 30.68 6.69
N ARG A 415 17.86 31.66 5.81
CA ARG A 415 18.03 31.47 4.36
C ARG A 415 19.46 31.10 4.00
N SER A 416 20.45 31.78 4.55
CA SER A 416 21.87 31.48 4.30
C SER A 416 22.23 30.05 4.69
N GLU A 417 21.72 29.53 5.82
CA GLU A 417 21.98 28.16 6.23
C GLU A 417 21.27 27.13 5.32
N ILE A 418 20.07 27.45 4.81
CA ILE A 418 19.37 26.62 3.82
C ILE A 418 20.18 26.57 2.51
N TYR A 419 20.58 27.72 1.96
CA TYR A 419 21.42 27.79 0.75
C TYR A 419 22.70 26.97 0.92
N ARG A 420 23.36 27.08 2.07
CA ARG A 420 24.57 26.31 2.39
C ARG A 420 24.30 24.80 2.46
N PHE A 421 23.22 24.38 3.10
CA PHE A 421 22.87 22.96 3.25
C PHE A 421 22.55 22.30 1.89
N PHE A 422 21.84 23.00 1.02
CA PHE A 422 21.47 22.51 -0.31
C PHE A 422 22.51 22.79 -1.40
N ARG A 423 23.56 23.55 -1.08
CA ARG A 423 24.59 24.00 -2.04
C ARG A 423 23.96 24.69 -3.26
N CYS A 424 22.96 25.53 -3.00
CA CYS A 424 22.31 26.36 -4.02
C CYS A 424 22.59 27.83 -3.77
N SER A 425 22.50 28.65 -4.82
CA SER A 425 22.82 30.08 -4.75
C SER A 425 21.55 30.94 -4.83
N PRO A 426 21.53 32.10 -4.13
CA PRO A 426 20.41 33.04 -4.18
C PRO A 426 20.20 33.70 -5.56
N GLU A 427 21.22 33.66 -6.44
CA GLU A 427 21.15 34.13 -7.82
C GLU A 427 20.30 33.21 -8.70
N GLU A 428 20.34 31.90 -8.47
CA GLU A 428 19.61 30.90 -9.26
C GLU A 428 18.30 30.44 -8.60
N TYR A 429 18.27 30.40 -7.27
CA TYR A 429 17.17 29.85 -6.48
C TYR A 429 16.62 30.83 -5.46
N GLU A 430 15.31 30.77 -5.28
CA GLU A 430 14.58 31.49 -4.25
C GLU A 430 14.09 30.54 -3.16
N ILE A 431 14.16 30.98 -1.90
CA ILE A 431 13.63 30.24 -0.75
C ILE A 431 12.35 30.93 -0.32
N ILE A 432 11.24 30.19 -0.36
CA ILE A 432 9.92 30.66 0.06
C ILE A 432 9.51 29.87 1.29
N PHE A 433 9.37 30.52 2.44
CA PHE A 433 8.94 29.83 3.66
C PHE A 433 7.46 29.45 3.56
N THR A 434 7.17 28.22 3.96
CA THR A 434 5.82 27.65 3.97
C THR A 434 5.59 26.88 5.27
N PRO A 435 4.35 26.52 5.63
CA PRO A 435 4.14 25.76 6.87
C PRO A 435 4.78 24.35 6.89
N ASN A 436 5.03 23.77 5.72
CA ASN A 436 5.66 22.46 5.51
C ASN A 436 5.75 22.16 3.99
N ALA A 437 6.34 21.02 3.62
CA ALA A 437 6.43 20.56 2.22
C ALA A 437 5.06 20.48 1.52
N SER A 438 3.98 20.13 2.21
CA SER A 438 2.63 20.11 1.60
C SER A 438 2.14 21.51 1.26
N GLY A 439 2.47 22.51 2.09
CA GLY A 439 2.22 23.92 1.79
C GLY A 439 3.00 24.39 0.55
N ALA A 440 4.28 24.03 0.45
CA ALA A 440 5.10 24.27 -0.73
C ALA A 440 4.56 23.60 -2.00
N ILE A 441 4.13 22.34 -1.91
CA ILE A 441 3.52 21.60 -3.02
C ILE A 441 2.21 22.28 -3.45
N ARG A 442 1.37 22.66 -2.50
CA ARG A 442 0.09 23.34 -2.77
C ARG A 442 0.30 24.68 -3.47
N LEU A 443 1.29 25.46 -3.04
CA LEU A 443 1.66 26.72 -3.69
C LEU A 443 1.96 26.51 -5.17
N VAL A 444 2.79 25.50 -5.49
CA VAL A 444 3.09 25.16 -6.90
C VAL A 444 1.80 24.71 -7.61
N ALA A 445 1.00 23.82 -7.01
CA ALA A 445 -0.23 23.31 -7.61
C ALA A 445 -1.23 24.42 -7.98
N GLU A 446 -1.42 25.37 -7.06
CA GLU A 446 -2.32 26.50 -7.22
C GLU A 446 -1.82 27.51 -8.26
N SER A 447 -0.51 27.67 -8.38
CA SER A 447 0.11 28.72 -9.19
C SER A 447 0.62 28.25 -10.56
N PHE A 448 0.72 26.94 -10.79
CA PHE A 448 1.24 26.38 -12.04
C PHE A 448 0.25 26.65 -13.19
N PRO A 449 0.74 27.09 -14.37
CA PRO A 449 -0.09 27.48 -15.51
C PRO A 449 -0.58 26.25 -16.30
N PHE A 450 -1.29 25.34 -15.64
CA PHE A 450 -1.98 24.25 -16.34
C PHE A 450 -3.04 24.82 -17.27
N GLU A 451 -3.17 24.20 -18.43
CA GLU A 451 -4.19 24.51 -19.43
C GLU A 451 -4.57 23.26 -20.24
N SER A 452 -5.53 23.40 -21.16
CA SER A 452 -5.82 22.35 -22.13
C SER A 452 -4.59 22.09 -23.00
N GLY A 453 -4.10 20.85 -23.02
CA GLY A 453 -2.85 20.46 -23.69
C GLY A 453 -1.69 20.24 -22.72
N SER A 454 -1.74 20.81 -21.51
CA SER A 454 -0.81 20.49 -20.44
C SER A 454 -0.97 19.03 -19.97
N GLU A 455 0.12 18.48 -19.44
CA GLU A 455 0.14 17.18 -18.78
C GLU A 455 0.82 17.31 -17.42
N PHE A 456 0.20 16.69 -16.40
CA PHE A 456 0.78 16.46 -15.09
C PHE A 456 1.18 14.98 -14.97
N LEU A 457 2.48 14.74 -14.99
CA LEU A 457 3.08 13.43 -14.79
C LEU A 457 3.46 13.26 -13.33
N LEU A 458 3.14 12.11 -12.72
CA LEU A 458 3.56 11.84 -11.36
C LEU A 458 3.92 10.38 -11.09
N ALA A 459 4.96 10.16 -10.30
CA ALA A 459 5.29 8.84 -9.77
C ALA A 459 4.15 8.30 -8.88
N LYS A 460 3.88 6.99 -8.97
CA LYS A 460 2.83 6.33 -8.19
C LYS A 460 3.17 6.23 -6.70
N ASP A 461 4.45 6.19 -6.33
CA ASP A 461 4.91 6.17 -4.94
C ASP A 461 5.09 7.56 -4.31
N ASN A 462 4.44 8.58 -4.87
CA ASN A 462 4.44 9.91 -4.30
C ASN A 462 3.66 9.99 -2.98
N HIS A 463 4.00 10.98 -2.16
CA HIS A 463 3.15 11.38 -1.03
C HIS A 463 1.82 11.97 -1.51
N THR A 464 0.76 11.84 -0.70
CA THR A 464 -0.61 12.28 -1.00
C THR A 464 -0.69 13.75 -1.39
N SER A 465 0.19 14.59 -0.83
CA SER A 465 0.29 16.01 -1.18
C SER A 465 0.58 16.25 -2.67
N ILE A 466 1.44 15.41 -3.29
CA ILE A 466 1.70 15.47 -4.74
C ILE A 466 0.51 14.93 -5.52
N HIS A 467 -0.14 13.86 -5.04
CA HIS A 467 -1.36 13.37 -5.69
C HIS A 467 -2.45 14.44 -5.74
N GLY A 468 -2.54 15.33 -4.74
CA GLY A 468 -3.49 16.45 -4.70
C GLY A 468 -3.33 17.47 -5.84
N ILE A 469 -2.15 17.60 -6.45
CA ILE A 469 -1.92 18.48 -7.61
C ILE A 469 -2.87 18.13 -8.77
N ARG A 470 -3.29 16.86 -8.88
CA ARG A 470 -4.20 16.38 -9.92
C ARG A 470 -5.50 17.18 -10.00
N GLU A 471 -6.00 17.66 -8.87
CA GLU A 471 -7.29 18.36 -8.83
C GLU A 471 -7.15 19.73 -9.48
N PHE A 472 -6.04 20.43 -9.21
CA PHE A 472 -5.70 21.69 -9.88
C PHE A 472 -5.40 21.52 -11.37
N ALA A 473 -4.69 20.44 -11.73
CA ALA A 473 -4.40 20.12 -13.13
C ALA A 473 -5.69 19.86 -13.93
N LYS A 474 -6.54 18.95 -13.43
CA LYS A 474 -7.82 18.60 -14.07
C LYS A 474 -8.78 19.79 -14.14
N ALA A 475 -8.88 20.59 -13.08
CA ALA A 475 -9.75 21.78 -13.06
C ALA A 475 -9.39 22.80 -14.16
N ARG A 476 -8.13 22.80 -14.62
CA ARG A 476 -7.65 23.65 -15.72
C ARG A 476 -7.56 22.94 -17.07
N GLY A 477 -8.07 21.72 -17.17
CA GLY A 477 -8.12 20.95 -18.42
C GLY A 477 -6.85 20.15 -18.77
N ALA A 478 -5.87 20.09 -17.87
CA ALA A 478 -4.66 19.30 -18.08
C ALA A 478 -4.91 17.79 -17.90
N ALA A 479 -4.23 16.97 -18.68
CA ALA A 479 -4.23 15.52 -18.50
C ALA A 479 -3.37 15.13 -17.28
N VAL A 480 -3.73 14.04 -16.60
CA VAL A 480 -2.96 13.50 -15.46
C VAL A 480 -2.54 12.08 -15.77
N ARG A 481 -1.25 11.78 -15.67
CA ARG A 481 -0.67 10.46 -15.96
C ARG A 481 0.26 10.00 -14.84
N TYR A 482 0.02 8.81 -14.33
CA TYR A 482 0.84 8.10 -13.37
C TYR A 482 1.93 7.27 -14.03
N ILE A 483 3.14 7.38 -13.47
CA ILE A 483 4.24 6.47 -13.76
C ILE A 483 4.13 5.27 -12.80
N PRO A 484 3.93 4.05 -13.32
CA PRO A 484 3.72 2.87 -12.49
C PRO A 484 5.00 2.41 -11.80
N LEU A 485 4.81 1.50 -10.82
CA LEU A 485 5.90 0.81 -10.14
C LEU A 485 6.02 -0.63 -10.67
N ASP A 486 7.22 -1.18 -10.63
CA ASP A 486 7.46 -2.61 -10.83
C ASP A 486 7.27 -3.42 -9.53
N LYS A 487 7.53 -4.72 -9.60
CA LYS A 487 7.40 -5.66 -8.47
C LYS A 487 8.34 -5.36 -7.30
N GLU A 488 9.46 -4.67 -7.53
CA GLU A 488 10.40 -4.23 -6.50
C GLU A 488 10.05 -2.82 -5.98
N LEU A 489 8.91 -2.27 -6.43
CA LEU A 489 8.41 -0.94 -6.10
C LEU A 489 9.30 0.19 -6.65
N LEU A 490 10.02 -0.06 -7.75
CA LEU A 490 10.81 0.93 -8.49
C LEU A 490 9.98 1.52 -9.64
N LEU A 491 10.28 2.75 -10.06
CA LEU A 491 9.60 3.36 -11.21
C LEU A 491 9.90 2.60 -12.50
N VAL A 492 8.86 2.31 -13.28
CA VAL A 492 9.02 1.68 -14.60
C VAL A 492 9.59 2.70 -15.59
N GLU A 493 10.92 2.65 -15.77
CA GLU A 493 11.69 3.59 -16.59
C GLU A 493 11.16 3.71 -18.03
N SER A 494 10.77 2.61 -18.66
CA SER A 494 10.24 2.62 -20.04
C SER A 494 8.91 3.38 -20.16
N SER A 495 8.06 3.33 -19.13
CA SER A 495 6.79 4.06 -19.06
C SER A 495 7.03 5.56 -18.86
N LEU A 496 7.97 5.91 -17.97
CA LEU A 496 8.40 7.29 -17.76
C LEU A 496 8.94 7.92 -19.05
N ARG A 497 9.87 7.24 -19.73
CA ARG A 497 10.48 7.71 -20.98
C ARG A 497 9.43 8.00 -22.05
N ARG A 498 8.54 7.03 -22.30
CA ARG A 498 7.47 7.14 -23.29
C ARG A 498 6.51 8.28 -22.99
N SER A 499 6.21 8.52 -21.72
CA SER A 499 5.30 9.59 -21.30
C SER A 499 5.94 10.96 -21.52
N LEU A 500 7.22 11.11 -21.18
CA LEU A 500 7.96 12.36 -21.41
C LEU A 500 8.20 12.64 -22.90
N GLU A 501 8.40 11.62 -23.73
CA GLU A 501 8.63 11.78 -25.18
C GLU A 501 7.41 12.25 -25.95
N LYS A 502 6.21 12.12 -25.38
CA LYS A 502 4.94 12.53 -25.99
C LYS A 502 4.50 13.95 -25.62
N LEU A 503 5.26 14.65 -24.79
CA LEU A 503 4.90 15.99 -24.33
C LEU A 503 4.96 17.01 -25.48
N ASP A 504 3.94 17.87 -25.54
CA ASP A 504 3.90 18.98 -26.50
C ASP A 504 4.62 20.20 -25.91
N ARG A 505 5.76 20.55 -26.49
CA ARG A 505 6.62 21.64 -26.02
C ARG A 505 5.95 23.02 -26.04
N ASN A 506 4.79 23.18 -26.67
CA ASN A 506 4.03 24.42 -26.66
C ASN A 506 3.28 24.67 -25.35
N HIS A 507 3.10 23.63 -24.51
CA HIS A 507 2.36 23.71 -23.26
C HIS A 507 3.28 23.58 -22.04
N ALA A 508 2.85 24.14 -20.91
CA ALA A 508 3.53 23.93 -19.64
C ALA A 508 3.18 22.55 -19.05
N HIS A 509 4.19 21.70 -18.88
CA HIS A 509 4.05 20.37 -18.28
C HIS A 509 4.76 20.31 -16.92
N LEU A 510 4.22 19.53 -15.99
CA LEU A 510 4.82 19.30 -14.68
C LEU A 510 5.06 17.80 -14.48
N PHE A 511 6.28 17.41 -14.12
CA PHE A 511 6.62 16.08 -13.64
C PHE A 511 6.96 16.13 -12.15
N ALA A 512 6.28 15.32 -11.34
CA ALA A 512 6.50 15.24 -9.90
C ALA A 512 6.86 13.83 -9.44
N PHE A 513 7.98 13.70 -8.73
CA PHE A 513 8.41 12.43 -8.14
C PHE A 513 9.16 12.66 -6.83
N PRO A 514 9.17 11.69 -5.90
CA PRO A 514 9.93 11.83 -4.67
C PRO A 514 11.41 11.54 -4.93
N ALA A 515 12.32 12.27 -4.29
CA ALA A 515 13.73 11.88 -4.26
C ALA A 515 13.92 10.58 -3.45
N GLN A 516 13.10 10.40 -2.40
CA GLN A 516 13.00 9.15 -1.65
C GLN A 516 11.54 8.84 -1.33
N SER A 517 11.11 7.61 -1.58
CA SER A 517 9.81 7.15 -1.14
C SER A 517 9.70 7.19 0.39
N ASN A 518 8.65 7.83 0.90
CA ASN A 518 8.38 7.86 2.34
C ASN A 518 7.78 6.52 2.85
N ALA A 519 7.35 5.64 1.95
CA ALA A 519 6.85 4.31 2.29
C ALA A 519 7.98 3.30 2.31
N THR A 520 8.59 3.05 1.15
CA THR A 520 9.58 1.96 0.95
C THR A 520 11.02 2.37 1.25
N GLY A 521 11.29 3.68 1.37
CA GLY A 521 12.66 4.19 1.45
C GLY A 521 13.43 4.22 0.14
N VAL A 522 12.86 3.72 -0.99
CA VAL A 522 13.50 3.73 -2.32
C VAL A 522 14.06 5.11 -2.62
N LYS A 523 15.33 5.18 -3.03
CA LYS A 523 15.91 6.42 -3.55
C LYS A 523 15.81 6.43 -5.07
N HIS A 524 15.06 7.36 -5.62
CA HIS A 524 14.88 7.47 -7.06
C HIS A 524 16.11 8.11 -7.70
N ASP A 525 16.39 7.70 -8.94
CA ASP A 525 17.48 8.28 -9.71
C ASP A 525 17.18 9.74 -10.06
N LEU A 526 17.95 10.67 -9.51
CA LEU A 526 17.77 12.10 -9.73
C LEU A 526 18.09 12.54 -11.16
N LYS A 527 18.67 11.66 -12.02
CA LYS A 527 18.84 11.94 -13.46
C LYS A 527 17.52 12.28 -14.15
N TRP A 528 16.39 11.83 -13.59
CA TRP A 528 15.06 12.12 -14.14
C TRP A 528 14.73 13.61 -14.18
N ILE A 529 15.36 14.42 -13.32
CA ILE A 529 15.23 15.87 -13.33
C ILE A 529 15.63 16.43 -14.69
N LYS A 530 16.89 16.20 -15.08
CA LYS A 530 17.43 16.69 -16.35
C LYS A 530 16.71 16.06 -17.55
N PHE A 531 16.44 14.76 -17.48
CA PHE A 531 15.79 14.03 -18.57
C PHE A 531 14.38 14.55 -18.90
N ALA A 532 13.60 14.92 -17.87
CA ALA A 532 12.27 15.51 -18.03
C ALA A 532 12.33 16.96 -18.54
N GLN A 533 13.26 17.77 -18.01
CA GLN A 533 13.50 19.15 -18.44
C GLN A 533 13.88 19.23 -19.92
N GLU A 534 14.76 18.35 -20.41
CA GLU A 534 15.14 18.26 -21.83
C GLU A 534 13.96 17.92 -22.76
N ARG A 535 12.87 17.37 -22.20
CA ARG A 535 11.64 17.02 -22.93
C ARG A 535 10.51 18.04 -22.73
N GLY A 536 10.76 19.13 -22.02
CA GLY A 536 9.81 20.24 -21.89
C GLY A 536 8.97 20.21 -20.62
N ALA A 537 9.22 19.30 -19.68
CA ALA A 537 8.54 19.30 -18.39
C ALA A 537 9.35 20.05 -17.33
N MET A 538 8.67 20.87 -16.53
CA MET A 538 9.22 21.38 -15.27
C MET A 538 9.16 20.26 -14.22
N VAL A 539 10.09 20.25 -13.28
CA VAL A 539 10.24 19.15 -12.31
C VAL A 539 10.04 19.62 -10.87
N LEU A 540 9.06 19.02 -10.21
CA LEU A 540 8.90 19.09 -8.75
C LEU A 540 9.49 17.81 -8.14
N CYS A 541 10.64 17.94 -7.48
CA CYS A 541 11.31 16.83 -6.82
C CYS A 541 11.01 16.88 -5.31
N ASP A 542 10.09 16.03 -4.82
CA ASP A 542 9.74 15.99 -3.39
C ASP A 542 10.87 15.38 -2.58
N ALA A 543 11.60 16.23 -1.86
CA ALA A 543 12.77 15.84 -1.10
C ALA A 543 12.47 15.63 0.40
N ALA A 544 11.21 15.73 0.84
CA ALA A 544 10.85 15.77 2.26
C ALA A 544 11.24 14.50 3.05
N ALA A 545 11.28 13.34 2.39
CA ALA A 545 11.76 12.09 3.01
C ALA A 545 13.24 11.76 2.69
N PHE A 546 13.88 12.52 1.79
CA PHE A 546 15.26 12.30 1.36
C PHE A 546 16.26 13.12 2.18
N VAL A 547 16.03 14.42 2.28
CA VAL A 547 16.97 15.39 2.89
C VAL A 547 17.28 15.19 4.38
N PRO A 548 16.44 14.51 5.20
CA PRO A 548 16.84 14.20 6.57
C PRO A 548 18.09 13.32 6.68
N LEU A 549 18.33 12.45 5.70
CA LEU A 549 19.38 11.41 5.73
C LEU A 549 20.23 11.38 4.47
N SER A 550 20.08 12.34 3.55
CA SER A 550 20.82 12.38 2.29
C SER A 550 21.06 13.83 1.85
N ALA A 551 22.27 14.11 1.39
CA ALA A 551 22.59 15.39 0.80
C ALA A 551 21.86 15.54 -0.55
N PHE A 552 21.23 16.68 -0.77
CA PHE A 552 20.67 17.07 -2.05
C PHE A 552 21.53 18.21 -2.60
N ASP A 553 22.29 17.94 -3.65
CA ASP A 553 23.28 18.87 -4.21
C ASP A 553 22.74 19.55 -5.47
N PHE A 554 22.48 20.85 -5.37
CA PHE A 554 21.96 21.66 -6.49
C PHE A 554 23.00 21.98 -7.57
N GLU A 555 24.30 21.83 -7.29
CA GLU A 555 25.34 21.91 -8.33
C GLU A 555 25.24 20.73 -9.30
N THR A 556 24.76 19.58 -8.80
CA THR A 556 24.60 18.34 -9.59
C THR A 556 23.22 18.24 -10.22
N TYR A 557 22.17 18.51 -9.44
CA TYR A 557 20.77 18.34 -9.88
C TYR A 557 19.99 19.64 -9.69
N GLN A 558 19.41 20.16 -10.77
CA GLN A 558 18.77 21.48 -10.80
C GLN A 558 17.25 21.40 -11.05
N PRO A 559 16.46 20.85 -10.12
CA PRO A 559 15.01 20.79 -10.26
C PRO A 559 14.37 22.19 -10.22
N ASP A 560 13.19 22.32 -10.81
CA ASP A 560 12.44 23.58 -10.80
C ASP A 560 11.90 23.90 -9.40
N PHE A 561 11.44 22.88 -8.68
CA PHE A 561 10.78 23.01 -7.38
C PHE A 561 11.21 21.89 -6.41
N VAL A 562 11.66 22.25 -5.21
CA VAL A 562 11.98 21.29 -4.13
C VAL A 562 11.25 21.70 -2.84
N PRO A 563 10.16 21.00 -2.48
CA PRO A 563 9.48 21.20 -1.22
C PRO A 563 10.19 20.46 -0.08
N VAL A 564 10.30 21.09 1.09
CA VAL A 564 10.91 20.49 2.29
C VAL A 564 10.13 20.82 3.56
N SER A 565 10.19 19.91 4.53
CA SER A 565 9.64 20.10 5.89
C SER A 565 10.78 20.07 6.90
N LEU A 566 10.99 21.15 7.65
CA LEU A 566 12.19 21.29 8.48
C LEU A 566 12.15 20.39 9.71
N TYR A 567 10.97 20.17 10.29
CA TYR A 567 10.78 19.21 11.39
C TYR A 567 11.14 17.77 11.01
N LYS A 568 11.19 17.41 9.72
CA LYS A 568 11.67 16.09 9.30
C LYS A 568 13.20 15.99 9.32
N ILE A 569 13.90 17.11 9.17
CA ILE A 569 15.36 17.16 9.14
C ILE A 569 15.91 17.12 10.56
N PHE A 570 15.39 17.98 11.45
CA PHE A 570 15.94 18.16 12.81
C PHE A 570 14.86 18.29 13.91
N GLY A 571 13.61 17.95 13.62
CA GLY A 571 12.55 17.74 14.63
C GLY A 571 11.79 18.97 15.11
N TYR A 572 12.37 20.17 15.01
CA TYR A 572 11.77 21.43 15.45
C TYR A 572 12.31 22.59 14.62
N PRO A 573 11.52 23.57 14.17
CA PRO A 573 10.13 23.80 14.54
C PRO A 573 9.13 23.09 13.65
N THR A 574 8.02 22.64 14.25
CA THR A 574 6.82 22.25 13.49
C THR A 574 6.14 23.51 12.93
N GLY A 575 5.38 23.35 11.85
CA GLY A 575 4.78 24.50 11.16
C GLY A 575 5.77 25.36 10.37
N SER A 576 6.98 24.84 10.12
CA SER A 576 7.98 25.48 9.26
C SER A 576 8.54 24.51 8.20
N GLY A 577 8.54 24.98 6.97
CA GLY A 577 9.01 24.34 5.75
C GLY A 577 9.47 25.39 4.75
N CYS A 578 9.92 24.97 3.58
CA CYS A 578 10.12 25.90 2.48
C CYS A 578 9.94 25.22 1.12
N LEU A 579 9.70 26.05 0.12
CA LEU A 579 9.89 25.72 -1.28
C LEU A 579 11.21 26.35 -1.72
N ILE A 580 12.11 25.53 -2.25
CA ILE A 580 13.29 26.02 -2.99
C ILE A 580 12.90 25.99 -4.46
N ALA A 581 12.80 27.17 -5.08
CA ALA A 581 12.30 27.31 -6.44
C ALA A 581 13.36 27.96 -7.34
N LYS A 582 13.60 27.38 -8.51
CA LYS A 582 14.46 27.99 -9.53
C LYS A 582 13.81 29.30 -9.99
N ARG A 583 14.56 30.40 -10.04
CA ARG A 583 13.99 31.73 -10.31
C ARG A 583 13.26 31.81 -11.66
N ASP A 584 13.83 31.24 -12.72
CA ASP A 584 13.20 31.25 -14.04
C ASP A 584 11.87 30.47 -14.07
N SER A 585 11.81 29.40 -13.27
CA SER A 585 10.63 28.56 -13.10
C SER A 585 9.57 29.26 -12.23
N LEU A 586 10.01 29.96 -11.19
CA LEU A 586 9.16 30.75 -10.31
C LEU A 586 8.44 31.88 -11.05
N ARG A 587 9.10 32.51 -12.05
CA ARG A 587 8.48 33.56 -12.89
C ARG A 587 7.33 33.07 -13.75
N LYS A 588 7.22 31.76 -13.98
CA LYS A 588 6.11 31.14 -14.71
C LYS A 588 4.91 30.85 -13.80
N LEU A 589 5.09 30.92 -12.48
CA LEU A 589 4.02 30.72 -11.52
C LEU A 589 3.24 32.03 -11.34
N THR A 590 1.91 31.94 -11.32
CA THR A 590 1.02 33.07 -11.04
C THR A 590 0.21 32.77 -9.78
N PRO A 591 0.38 33.53 -8.68
CA PRO A 591 -0.44 33.36 -7.49
C PRO A 591 -1.94 33.45 -7.82
N PRO A 592 -2.80 32.54 -7.31
CA PRO A 592 -4.23 32.57 -7.61
C PRO A 592 -4.97 33.75 -6.94
N SER A 593 -4.34 34.38 -5.94
CA SER A 593 -4.87 35.50 -5.19
C SER A 593 -3.72 36.29 -4.54
N PHE A 594 -4.02 37.45 -3.96
CA PHE A 594 -3.08 38.24 -3.19
C PHE A 594 -3.60 38.53 -1.78
N ALA A 595 -2.68 38.77 -0.85
CA ALA A 595 -2.97 39.09 0.54
C ALA A 595 -1.82 39.90 1.15
N GLY A 596 -2.00 40.39 2.39
CA GLY A 596 -0.92 41.04 3.14
C GLY A 596 0.32 40.14 3.23
N GLY A 597 1.51 40.74 3.19
CA GLY A 597 2.79 40.02 3.07
C GLY A 597 3.24 39.80 1.62
N ALA A 598 2.31 39.49 0.71
CA ALA A 598 2.60 39.25 -0.70
C ALA A 598 2.64 40.52 -1.58
N VAL A 599 2.00 41.61 -1.13
CA VAL A 599 1.85 42.85 -1.91
C VAL A 599 2.48 44.03 -1.20
N CYS A 600 3.17 44.87 -1.95
CA CYS A 600 3.72 46.13 -1.45
C CYS A 600 2.73 47.29 -1.62
N TYR A 601 1.81 47.21 -2.59
CA TYR A 601 0.81 48.23 -2.85
C TYR A 601 -0.43 47.66 -3.54
N TYR A 602 -1.61 48.07 -3.08
CA TYR A 602 -2.89 47.84 -3.73
C TYR A 602 -3.66 49.15 -3.76
N SER A 603 -3.98 49.66 -4.95
CA SER A 603 -4.87 50.80 -5.09
C SER A 603 -6.31 50.31 -4.99
N GLY A 604 -7.00 50.64 -3.90
CA GLY A 604 -8.39 50.25 -3.70
C GLY A 604 -9.36 50.82 -4.74
N PRO A 605 -10.66 50.44 -4.67
CA PRO A 605 -11.66 50.73 -5.70
C PRO A 605 -11.95 52.22 -5.96
N TRP A 606 -11.40 53.11 -5.13
CA TRP A 606 -11.53 54.57 -5.24
C TRP A 606 -10.33 55.25 -5.93
N SER A 607 -9.30 54.48 -6.28
CA SER A 607 -8.14 54.98 -7.03
C SER A 607 -8.39 54.90 -8.53
N PRO A 608 -8.08 55.95 -9.32
CA PRO A 608 -8.23 55.91 -10.77
C PRO A 608 -7.22 54.98 -11.48
N THR A 609 -6.29 54.35 -10.75
CA THR A 609 -5.13 53.64 -11.34
C THR A 609 -5.15 52.11 -11.24
N ASP A 610 -6.18 51.49 -10.65
CA ASP A 610 -6.34 50.03 -10.42
C ASP A 610 -5.03 49.22 -10.48
N ARG A 611 -4.12 49.53 -9.55
CA ARG A 611 -2.73 49.08 -9.55
C ARG A 611 -2.47 48.15 -8.37
N LEU A 612 -1.97 46.97 -8.69
CA LEU A 612 -1.48 45.97 -7.75
C LEU A 612 0.03 45.79 -7.97
N LEU A 613 0.82 45.95 -6.90
CA LEU A 613 2.26 45.72 -6.93
C LEU A 613 2.60 44.64 -5.89
N HIS A 614 3.20 43.55 -6.38
CA HIS A 614 3.69 42.46 -5.55
C HIS A 614 5.05 42.81 -4.95
N HIS A 615 5.41 42.14 -3.85
CA HIS A 615 6.80 42.10 -3.41
C HIS A 615 7.68 41.37 -4.44
N ASP A 616 8.99 41.38 -4.24
CA ASP A 616 9.93 40.65 -5.09
C ASP A 616 9.57 39.16 -5.20
N GLN A 617 10.09 38.53 -6.26
CA GLN A 617 9.50 37.31 -6.86
C GLN A 617 9.25 36.15 -5.88
N GLY A 618 10.01 36.04 -4.79
CA GLY A 618 9.78 35.05 -3.72
C GLY A 618 8.71 35.48 -2.71
N ARG A 619 8.84 36.69 -2.15
CA ARG A 619 7.96 37.18 -1.07
C ARG A 619 6.51 37.35 -1.51
N GLN A 620 6.23 37.50 -2.81
CA GLN A 620 4.85 37.49 -3.32
C GLN A 620 4.08 36.17 -3.04
N PHE A 621 4.79 35.09 -2.70
CA PHE A 621 4.19 33.81 -2.34
C PHE A 621 4.14 33.56 -0.82
N GLU A 622 4.76 34.43 -0.01
CA GLU A 622 4.71 34.38 1.46
C GLU A 622 3.48 35.15 1.95
N ILE A 623 2.31 34.49 1.85
CA ILE A 623 1.03 35.08 2.24
C ILE A 623 0.90 35.13 3.76
N GLY A 624 0.61 36.32 4.30
CA GLY A 624 0.38 36.56 5.72
C GLY A 624 1.65 36.87 6.50
N THR A 625 1.54 36.87 7.83
CA THR A 625 2.73 37.04 8.69
C THR A 625 3.50 35.72 8.74
N PRO A 626 4.80 35.71 8.38
CA PRO A 626 5.60 34.49 8.46
C PRO A 626 5.82 34.08 9.92
N ASN A 627 6.17 32.82 10.17
CA ASN A 627 6.51 32.31 11.50
C ASN A 627 7.89 32.83 11.95
N TYR A 628 8.00 34.13 12.16
CA TYR A 628 9.26 34.82 12.34
C TYR A 628 9.99 34.47 13.64
N ALA A 629 9.25 33.98 14.64
CA ALA A 629 9.82 33.44 15.87
C ALA A 629 10.71 32.21 15.60
N SER A 630 10.46 31.48 14.51
CA SER A 630 11.13 30.21 14.21
C SER A 630 12.46 30.35 13.47
N PHE A 631 12.80 31.53 12.92
CA PHE A 631 13.97 31.66 12.04
C PHE A 631 15.30 31.36 12.75
N HIS A 632 15.42 31.69 14.03
CA HIS A 632 16.60 31.32 14.83
C HIS A 632 16.74 29.81 14.99
N ALA A 633 15.67 29.12 15.40
CA ALA A 633 15.64 27.65 15.44
C ALA A 633 16.01 27.01 14.10
N ILE A 634 15.50 27.55 12.98
CA ILE A 634 15.80 27.02 11.64
C ILE A 634 17.30 27.10 11.36
N ALA A 635 17.91 28.27 11.57
CA ALA A 635 19.34 28.44 11.38
C ALA A 635 20.16 27.46 12.24
N TYR A 636 19.83 27.36 13.53
CA TYR A 636 20.52 26.46 14.45
C TYR A 636 20.32 24.99 14.12
N GLY A 637 19.13 24.59 13.65
CA GLY A 637 18.86 23.23 13.18
C GLY A 637 19.78 22.84 12.01
N PHE A 638 19.94 23.72 11.02
CA PHE A 638 20.87 23.47 9.91
C PHE A 638 22.34 23.47 10.33
N GLU A 639 22.74 24.36 11.25
CA GLU A 639 24.09 24.34 11.86
C GLU A 639 24.35 23.00 12.57
N PHE A 640 23.39 22.53 13.37
CA PHE A 640 23.47 21.26 14.10
C PHE A 640 23.67 20.07 13.15
N ILE A 641 22.82 19.95 12.13
CA ILE A 641 22.90 18.85 11.15
C ILE A 641 24.20 18.93 10.34
N SER A 642 24.63 20.14 9.98
CA SER A 642 25.88 20.32 9.23
C SER A 642 27.11 19.91 10.03
N ARG A 643 27.12 20.16 11.35
CA ARG A 643 28.20 19.74 12.26
C ARG A 643 28.32 18.21 12.33
N LEU A 644 27.20 17.51 12.39
CA LEU A 644 27.18 16.04 12.41
C LEU A 644 27.49 15.43 11.03
N GLY A 645 27.13 16.13 9.96
CA GLY A 645 27.26 15.68 8.59
C GLY A 645 26.11 14.75 8.19
N VAL A 646 25.28 15.17 7.22
CA VAL A 646 24.11 14.41 6.77
C VAL A 646 24.46 13.01 6.24
N HIS A 647 25.64 12.85 5.64
CA HIS A 647 26.14 11.54 5.18
C HIS A 647 26.42 10.59 6.34
N ASN A 648 27.01 11.07 7.44
CA ASN A 648 27.28 10.27 8.62
C ASN A 648 25.98 9.83 9.29
N ILE A 649 25.03 10.77 9.42
CA ILE A 649 23.69 10.49 9.96
C ILE A 649 22.96 9.45 9.09
N GLY A 650 23.01 9.60 7.77
CA GLY A 650 22.41 8.65 6.83
C GLY A 650 23.06 7.27 6.88
N GLY A 651 24.40 7.20 6.94
CA GLY A 651 25.16 5.96 7.02
C GLY A 651 24.81 5.13 8.25
N ARG A 652 24.82 5.74 9.44
CA ARG A 652 24.46 5.03 10.68
C ARG A 652 23.00 4.56 10.69
N ALA A 653 22.06 5.38 10.22
CA ALA A 653 20.65 5.00 10.18
C ALA A 653 20.42 3.86 9.18
N LYS A 654 21.12 3.89 8.04
CA LYS A 654 21.09 2.81 7.04
C LYS A 654 21.66 1.51 7.59
N ALA A 655 22.74 1.55 8.39
CA ALA A 655 23.29 0.37 9.05
C ALA A 655 22.26 -0.30 9.98
N LEU A 656 21.54 0.49 10.80
CA LEU A 656 20.47 -0.04 11.67
C LEU A 656 19.33 -0.68 10.87
N ALA A 657 18.88 -0.03 9.79
CA ALA A 657 17.84 -0.58 8.91
C ALA A 657 18.29 -1.89 8.24
N ARG A 658 19.51 -1.92 7.70
CA ARG A 658 20.09 -3.11 7.06
C ARG A 658 20.24 -4.27 8.04
N TRP A 659 20.73 -4.00 9.25
CA TRP A 659 20.82 -5.02 10.30
C TRP A 659 19.44 -5.58 10.63
N LEU A 660 18.44 -4.72 10.83
CA LEU A 660 17.09 -5.17 11.17
C LEU A 660 16.50 -6.07 10.06
N GLU A 661 16.62 -5.66 8.80
CA GLU A 661 16.15 -6.48 7.67
C GLU A 661 16.84 -7.84 7.62
N THR A 662 18.16 -7.85 7.81
CA THR A 662 18.98 -9.08 7.84
C THR A 662 18.56 -10.02 8.96
N GLN A 663 18.21 -9.50 10.14
CA GLN A 663 17.78 -10.32 11.28
C GLN A 663 16.32 -10.80 11.17
N LEU A 664 15.44 -10.06 10.49
CA LEU A 664 14.03 -10.44 10.31
C LEU A 664 13.84 -11.47 9.18
N GLN A 665 14.61 -11.37 8.11
CA GLN A 665 14.49 -12.23 6.93
C GLN A 665 14.55 -13.75 7.20
N PRO A 666 15.44 -14.28 8.08
CA PRO A 666 15.50 -15.73 8.33
C PRO A 666 14.42 -16.24 9.29
N LEU A 667 13.63 -15.37 9.93
CA LEU A 667 12.63 -15.79 10.91
C LEU A 667 11.47 -16.50 10.20
N GLN A 668 11.28 -17.77 10.52
CA GLN A 668 10.22 -18.62 9.96
C GLN A 668 9.51 -19.38 11.07
N HIS A 669 8.19 -19.47 10.99
CA HIS A 669 7.38 -20.27 11.90
C HIS A 669 7.81 -21.75 11.85
N GLU A 670 7.73 -22.43 12.98
CA GLU A 670 8.09 -23.84 13.13
C GLU A 670 6.86 -24.76 13.10
N ILE A 671 5.67 -24.17 13.25
CA ILE A 671 4.38 -24.86 13.27
C ILE A 671 3.51 -24.45 12.07
N LYS A 672 2.48 -25.26 11.81
CA LYS A 672 1.46 -25.00 10.77
C LYS A 672 2.07 -24.79 9.38
N ALA A 673 1.89 -23.63 8.75
CA ALA A 673 2.35 -23.35 7.40
C ALA A 673 3.88 -23.19 7.30
N LYS A 674 4.57 -23.00 8.44
CA LYS A 674 6.02 -22.78 8.51
C LYS A 674 6.53 -21.66 7.58
N GLY A 675 5.70 -20.64 7.39
CA GLY A 675 5.99 -19.48 6.56
C GLY A 675 6.96 -18.49 7.23
N PRO A 676 7.38 -17.44 6.51
CA PRO A 676 8.18 -16.37 7.09
C PRO A 676 7.36 -15.55 8.10
N LEU A 677 7.99 -15.10 9.19
CA LEU A 677 7.37 -14.17 10.15
C LEU A 677 7.13 -12.80 9.54
N CYS A 678 7.96 -12.38 8.59
CA CYS A 678 7.99 -11.02 8.08
C CYS A 678 8.22 -10.99 6.57
N ARG A 679 7.54 -10.08 5.88
CA ARG A 679 7.89 -9.67 4.51
C ARG A 679 8.26 -8.19 4.52
N VAL A 680 9.51 -7.90 4.20
CA VAL A 680 9.98 -6.55 3.91
C VAL A 680 9.68 -6.24 2.44
N TYR A 681 9.21 -5.02 2.17
CA TYR A 681 8.81 -4.56 0.84
C TYR A 681 9.79 -3.51 0.30
N GLY A 682 9.92 -3.46 -1.02
CA GLY A 682 10.85 -2.58 -1.73
C GLY A 682 12.16 -3.28 -2.09
N PRO A 683 13.11 -2.56 -2.70
CA PRO A 683 14.37 -3.14 -3.15
C PRO A 683 15.27 -3.50 -1.97
N ALA A 684 16.43 -4.08 -2.29
CA ALA A 684 17.46 -4.40 -1.34
C ALA A 684 17.95 -3.16 -0.57
N SER A 685 18.53 -3.40 0.62
CA SER A 685 18.95 -2.34 1.56
C SER A 685 19.92 -1.32 0.97
N GLU A 686 20.64 -1.69 -0.09
CA GLU A 686 21.60 -0.82 -0.80
C GLU A 686 20.90 0.33 -1.52
N ASP A 687 19.71 0.10 -2.08
CA ASP A 687 18.98 1.02 -2.97
C ASP A 687 17.91 1.86 -2.25
N LYS A 688 17.84 1.76 -0.92
CA LYS A 688 16.89 2.52 -0.09
C LYS A 688 17.55 3.21 1.11
N GLY A 689 16.83 4.18 1.66
CA GLY A 689 17.16 4.88 2.90
C GLY A 689 16.92 4.02 4.14
N ALA A 690 16.97 4.65 5.32
CA ALA A 690 16.79 3.98 6.61
C ALA A 690 15.31 3.72 6.98
N THR A 691 14.51 3.29 5.99
CA THR A 691 13.07 3.03 6.11
C THR A 691 12.77 1.60 5.73
N VAL A 692 12.12 0.86 6.62
CA VAL A 692 11.73 -0.53 6.43
C VAL A 692 10.20 -0.59 6.43
N MET A 693 9.60 -0.81 5.26
CA MET A 693 8.18 -1.13 5.13
C MET A 693 8.00 -2.64 5.18
N LEU A 694 7.16 -3.14 6.09
CA LEU A 694 6.97 -4.57 6.27
C LEU A 694 5.57 -4.95 6.73
N ASN A 695 5.20 -6.20 6.52
CA ASN A 695 4.09 -6.86 7.20
C ASN A 695 4.61 -8.08 7.96
N LEU A 696 4.00 -8.34 9.11
CA LEU A 696 4.23 -9.55 9.88
C LEU A 696 3.14 -10.57 9.56
N PHE A 697 3.49 -11.85 9.55
CA PHE A 697 2.62 -12.96 9.23
C PHE A 697 2.56 -13.91 10.41
N ASP A 698 1.41 -14.56 10.57
CA ASP A 698 1.18 -15.54 11.61
C ASP A 698 1.59 -16.95 11.14
N CYS A 699 1.47 -17.94 12.02
CA CYS A 699 1.89 -19.30 11.69
C CYS A 699 1.10 -19.98 10.55
N TYR A 700 -0.04 -19.39 10.13
CA TYR A 700 -0.80 -19.80 8.96
C TYR A 700 -0.44 -19.03 7.69
N ASN A 701 0.56 -18.15 7.76
CA ASN A 701 0.96 -17.23 6.70
C ASN A 701 -0.14 -16.20 6.37
N SER A 702 -1.02 -15.90 7.35
CA SER A 702 -1.98 -14.79 7.31
C SER A 702 -1.31 -13.52 7.86
N VAL A 703 -1.65 -12.36 7.32
CA VAL A 703 -1.07 -11.08 7.77
C VAL A 703 -1.62 -10.72 9.15
N PHE A 704 -0.73 -10.42 10.10
CA PHE A 704 -1.14 -9.73 11.33
C PHE A 704 -1.62 -8.31 10.98
N PRO A 705 -2.84 -7.91 11.36
CA PRO A 705 -3.33 -6.57 11.07
C PRO A 705 -2.38 -5.50 11.63
N HIS A 706 -1.92 -4.59 10.78
CA HIS A 706 -0.92 -3.58 11.17
C HIS A 706 -1.41 -2.67 12.32
N SER A 707 -2.72 -2.56 12.53
CA SER A 707 -3.35 -1.88 13.67
C SER A 707 -3.12 -2.61 14.99
N GLN A 708 -3.19 -3.94 14.99
CA GLN A 708 -2.92 -4.78 16.16
C GLN A 708 -1.43 -4.81 16.47
N VAL A 709 -0.58 -4.94 15.45
CA VAL A 709 0.88 -4.89 15.60
C VAL A 709 1.31 -3.55 16.23
N LYS A 710 0.77 -2.42 15.75
CA LYS A 710 1.06 -1.10 16.34
C LYS A 710 0.63 -1.03 17.82
N ARG A 711 -0.60 -1.41 18.15
CA ARG A 711 -1.09 -1.38 19.55
C ARG A 711 -0.24 -2.25 20.47
N ALA A 712 0.14 -3.44 20.00
CA ALA A 712 1.03 -4.33 20.75
C ALA A 712 2.40 -3.67 20.98
N ALA A 713 3.02 -3.11 19.94
CA ALA A 713 4.31 -2.42 20.03
C ALA A 713 4.27 -1.23 21.01
N GLU A 714 3.20 -0.42 20.95
CA GLU A 714 2.99 0.74 21.83
C GLU A 714 2.92 0.35 23.31
N SER A 715 2.36 -0.82 23.65
CA SER A 715 2.35 -1.31 25.04
C SER A 715 3.75 -1.56 25.62
N PHE A 716 4.75 -1.72 24.73
CA PHE A 716 6.16 -1.89 25.08
C PHE A 716 7.01 -0.61 24.89
N GLY A 717 6.38 0.54 24.65
CA GLY A 717 7.08 1.81 24.39
C GLY A 717 7.85 1.79 23.08
N ILE A 718 7.27 1.20 22.03
CA ILE A 718 7.82 1.20 20.67
C ILE A 718 6.85 1.97 19.77
N THR A 719 7.22 3.19 19.38
CA THR A 719 6.45 4.01 18.47
C THR A 719 6.72 3.63 17.01
N LEU A 720 5.69 3.15 16.33
CA LEU A 720 5.70 2.75 14.91
C LEU A 720 4.67 3.54 14.11
N ARG A 721 4.88 3.60 12.78
CA ARG A 721 3.84 4.03 11.85
C ARG A 721 3.15 2.81 11.24
N ASN A 722 1.84 2.90 11.02
CA ASN A 722 1.08 1.88 10.31
C ASN A 722 0.09 2.51 9.29
N GLY A 723 -0.53 1.67 8.46
CA GLY A 723 -1.48 2.08 7.42
C GLY A 723 -0.81 2.34 6.08
N CYS A 724 -1.28 3.36 5.35
CA CYS A 724 -0.79 3.67 3.99
C CYS A 724 0.30 4.75 3.96
N PHE A 725 0.72 5.30 5.10
CA PHE A 725 1.77 6.33 5.21
C PHE A 725 1.56 7.59 4.35
N CYS A 726 0.31 7.91 3.99
CA CYS A 726 -0.01 8.93 2.98
C CYS A 726 0.69 8.66 1.62
N ASN A 727 0.98 7.41 1.30
CA ASN A 727 1.56 6.93 0.05
C ASN A 727 0.77 5.71 -0.40
N LEU A 728 -0.47 5.97 -0.77
CA LEU A 728 -1.41 4.91 -1.10
C LEU A 728 -0.88 4.09 -2.27
N GLY A 729 -0.29 4.70 -3.29
CA GLY A 729 0.14 3.99 -4.51
C GLY A 729 1.21 2.93 -4.27
N ALA A 730 2.26 3.21 -3.48
CA ALA A 730 3.29 2.21 -3.16
C ALA A 730 2.77 1.12 -2.21
N VAL A 731 2.05 1.51 -1.15
CA VAL A 731 1.53 0.56 -0.16
C VAL A 731 0.50 -0.35 -0.79
N GLN A 732 -0.38 0.19 -1.62
CA GLN A 732 -1.28 -0.58 -2.44
C GLN A 732 -0.50 -1.56 -3.31
N HIS A 733 0.44 -1.09 -4.14
CA HIS A 733 1.19 -1.96 -5.03
C HIS A 733 1.88 -3.12 -4.27
N ALA A 734 2.43 -2.84 -3.09
CA ALA A 734 3.09 -3.82 -2.24
C ALA A 734 2.12 -4.82 -1.57
N THR A 735 1.03 -4.32 -0.99
CA THR A 735 0.15 -5.08 -0.08
C THR A 735 -1.05 -5.70 -0.79
N TYR A 736 -1.41 -5.19 -1.97
CA TYR A 736 -2.41 -5.82 -2.86
C TYR A 736 -2.03 -7.23 -3.26
N THR A 737 -0.76 -7.63 -3.19
CA THR A 737 -0.32 -9.01 -3.42
C THR A 737 -0.68 -9.94 -2.25
N THR A 738 -0.91 -9.40 -1.07
CA THR A 738 -1.24 -10.17 0.13
C THR A 738 -2.72 -10.13 0.50
N ALA A 739 -3.44 -9.04 0.22
CA ALA A 739 -4.76 -8.80 0.84
C ALA A 739 -6.02 -8.88 -0.07
N GLY A 740 -5.88 -9.21 -1.35
CA GLY A 740 -7.03 -9.26 -2.28
C GLY A 740 -7.24 -7.92 -2.97
N ALA A 741 -7.30 -7.92 -4.31
CA ALA A 741 -7.53 -6.68 -5.08
C ALA A 741 -8.94 -6.13 -4.81
N GLU A 742 -9.91 -7.01 -4.57
CA GLU A 742 -11.31 -6.66 -4.32
C GLU A 742 -11.56 -5.87 -3.03
N HIS A 743 -10.65 -5.86 -2.05
CA HIS A 743 -10.87 -5.19 -0.76
C HIS A 743 -10.43 -3.72 -0.73
N CYS A 744 -9.49 -3.32 -1.59
CA CYS A 744 -8.92 -1.96 -1.53
C CYS A 744 -9.22 -1.12 -2.77
N GLU A 745 -9.92 -1.68 -3.76
CA GLU A 745 -10.67 -0.90 -4.75
C GLU A 745 -11.83 -0.17 -4.05
N LEU A 746 -11.45 0.85 -3.29
CA LEU A 746 -12.34 1.86 -2.77
C LEU A 746 -13.11 2.46 -3.95
N ASP A 747 -14.38 2.09 -3.98
CA ASP A 747 -15.46 2.88 -4.54
C ASP A 747 -15.62 2.93 -6.07
N LYS A 748 -16.10 1.81 -6.62
CA LYS A 748 -17.11 1.86 -7.71
C LYS A 748 -18.53 1.54 -7.23
N THR A 749 -18.71 1.26 -5.93
CA THR A 749 -19.95 0.76 -5.33
C THR A 749 -20.63 1.73 -4.35
N LYS A 750 -20.03 2.90 -4.08
CA LYS A 750 -20.45 3.93 -3.12
C LYS A 750 -20.66 3.41 -1.70
N LYS A 751 -19.93 2.37 -1.26
CA LYS A 751 -20.18 1.74 0.06
C LYS A 751 -19.42 2.37 1.24
N ILE A 752 -18.30 3.07 1.01
CA ILE A 752 -17.49 3.67 2.08
C ILE A 752 -17.62 5.20 1.98
N PHE A 753 -18.37 5.79 2.91
CA PHE A 753 -18.75 7.21 2.86
C PHE A 753 -17.86 8.11 3.73
N ASP A 754 -17.02 7.53 4.60
CA ASP A 754 -16.23 8.30 5.57
C ASP A 754 -14.94 7.57 6.01
N CYS A 755 -14.00 8.34 6.58
CA CYS A 755 -12.69 7.84 7.02
C CYS A 755 -12.79 6.79 8.13
N ARG A 756 -13.78 6.89 9.03
CA ARG A 756 -13.92 5.93 10.13
C ARG A 756 -14.34 4.56 9.60
N THR A 757 -15.31 4.53 8.68
CA THR A 757 -15.71 3.29 8.01
C THR A 757 -14.53 2.69 7.22
N PHE A 758 -13.73 3.52 6.54
CA PHE A 758 -12.51 3.05 5.88
C PHE A 758 -11.49 2.45 6.86
N ASP A 759 -11.23 3.14 7.97
CA ASP A 759 -10.32 2.67 9.00
C ASP A 759 -10.82 1.36 9.61
N ASP A 760 -12.09 1.28 10.00
CA ASP A 760 -12.66 0.11 10.68
C ASP A 760 -12.83 -1.10 9.74
N GLU A 761 -13.25 -0.89 8.49
CA GLU A 761 -13.53 -2.00 7.57
C GLU A 761 -12.34 -2.46 6.75
N ILE A 762 -11.38 -1.57 6.45
CA ILE A 762 -10.25 -1.87 5.55
C ILE A 762 -8.90 -1.86 6.28
N LEU A 763 -8.51 -0.74 6.91
CA LEU A 763 -7.19 -0.63 7.53
C LEU A 763 -7.07 -1.49 8.80
N ASN A 764 -8.05 -1.42 9.69
CA ASN A 764 -8.02 -2.10 10.97
C ASN A 764 -8.11 -3.62 10.83
N LYS A 765 -8.74 -4.11 9.75
CA LYS A 765 -8.76 -5.53 9.38
C LYS A 765 -7.47 -6.00 8.70
N GLY A 766 -6.52 -5.10 8.41
CA GLY A 766 -5.26 -5.43 7.74
C GLY A 766 -5.41 -5.76 6.25
N LEU A 767 -6.55 -5.38 5.64
CA LEU A 767 -6.83 -5.62 4.23
C LEU A 767 -6.07 -4.64 3.32
N CYS A 768 -5.68 -3.48 3.83
CA CYS A 768 -4.73 -2.58 3.19
C CYS A 768 -3.76 -2.07 4.25
N GLY A 769 -2.50 -1.86 3.89
CA GLY A 769 -1.54 -1.19 4.78
C GLY A 769 -0.38 -2.06 5.20
N ALA A 770 0.60 -1.41 5.82
CA ALA A 770 1.79 -2.04 6.33
C ALA A 770 2.21 -1.40 7.66
N VAL A 771 3.25 -1.95 8.28
CA VAL A 771 4.04 -1.29 9.33
C VAL A 771 5.25 -0.64 8.67
N ARG A 772 5.62 0.56 9.13
CA ARG A 772 6.85 1.24 8.74
C ARG A 772 7.70 1.53 9.97
N VAL A 773 8.94 1.05 9.91
CA VAL A 773 10.02 1.35 10.84
C VAL A 773 10.97 2.32 10.13
N SER A 774 11.37 3.39 10.79
CA SER A 774 12.32 4.35 10.24
C SER A 774 13.28 4.88 11.31
N PHE A 775 14.57 4.82 11.00
CA PHE A 775 15.64 5.26 11.90
C PHE A 775 16.10 6.68 11.54
N GLY A 776 16.62 7.42 12.51
CA GLY A 776 17.04 8.81 12.33
C GLY A 776 18.00 9.31 13.41
N LEU A 777 17.97 10.62 13.68
CA LEU A 777 18.97 11.32 14.49
C LEU A 777 19.20 10.74 15.89
N GLY A 778 18.14 10.29 16.56
CA GLY A 778 18.19 9.79 17.92
C GLY A 778 18.24 8.27 18.02
N SER A 779 18.27 7.54 16.90
CA SER A 779 18.25 6.08 16.92
C SER A 779 19.63 5.48 17.22
N ASN A 780 19.65 4.41 18.01
CA ASN A 780 20.84 3.58 18.24
C ASN A 780 20.54 2.08 18.04
N PHE A 781 21.53 1.22 18.29
CA PHE A 781 21.38 -0.23 18.13
C PHE A 781 20.31 -0.82 19.06
N ARG A 782 20.15 -0.26 20.25
CA ARG A 782 19.14 -0.70 21.23
C ARG A 782 17.72 -0.57 20.67
N ASP A 783 17.44 0.50 19.93
CA ASP A 783 16.14 0.73 19.29
C ASP A 783 15.83 -0.35 18.22
N ALA A 784 16.81 -0.67 17.36
CA ALA A 784 16.68 -1.73 16.37
C ALA A 784 16.47 -3.11 17.03
N TYR A 785 17.24 -3.40 18.08
CA TYR A 785 17.14 -4.67 18.81
C TYR A 785 15.79 -4.84 19.54
N ARG A 786 15.23 -3.78 20.14
CA ARG A 786 13.91 -3.83 20.78
C ARG A 786 12.81 -4.19 19.78
N PHE A 787 12.84 -3.61 18.59
CA PHE A 787 11.88 -3.97 17.55
C PHE A 787 12.08 -5.40 17.04
N TYR A 788 13.34 -5.87 16.89
CA TYR A 788 13.63 -7.27 16.56
C TYR A 788 13.05 -8.24 17.61
N LEU A 789 13.25 -7.98 18.91
CA LEU A 789 12.67 -8.79 19.99
C LEU A 789 11.13 -8.78 19.94
N PHE A 790 10.53 -7.62 19.70
CA PHE A 790 9.09 -7.49 19.53
C PHE A 790 8.57 -8.36 18.38
N ALA A 791 9.16 -8.26 17.19
CA ALA A 791 8.76 -9.08 16.05
C ALA A 791 8.94 -10.58 16.36
N LYS A 792 10.11 -10.97 16.89
CA LYS A 792 10.41 -12.36 17.26
C LYS A 792 9.42 -12.93 18.29
N SER A 793 8.85 -12.10 19.16
CA SER A 793 7.84 -12.52 20.15
C SER A 793 6.52 -13.00 19.52
N LEU A 794 6.28 -12.66 18.25
CA LEU A 794 5.10 -13.10 17.47
C LEU A 794 5.35 -14.41 16.71
N MET A 795 6.53 -15.02 16.84
CA MET A 795 6.82 -16.34 16.29
C MET A 795 5.80 -17.38 16.78
N ASN A 796 5.49 -18.33 15.92
CA ASN A 796 4.56 -19.45 16.18
C ASN A 796 3.17 -19.04 16.74
N THR A 797 2.76 -17.79 16.55
CA THR A 797 1.51 -17.24 17.09
C THR A 797 0.48 -17.09 15.97
N GLU A 798 -0.80 -17.31 16.27
CA GLU A 798 -1.94 -16.99 15.40
C GLU A 798 -2.41 -15.54 15.59
N THR A 799 -2.95 -14.91 14.54
CA THR A 799 -3.53 -13.55 14.63
C THR A 799 -4.57 -13.41 15.75
N SER A 800 -5.44 -14.40 15.92
CA SER A 800 -6.46 -14.44 16.98
C SER A 800 -5.85 -14.38 18.39
N ARG A 801 -4.67 -14.97 18.60
CA ARG A 801 -3.99 -14.99 19.91
C ARG A 801 -3.38 -13.65 20.27
N LEU A 802 -2.91 -12.89 19.29
CA LEU A 802 -2.49 -11.51 19.51
C LEU A 802 -3.71 -10.65 19.92
N GLN A 803 -4.87 -10.88 19.30
CA GLN A 803 -6.10 -10.20 19.69
C GLN A 803 -6.53 -10.56 21.12
N ASP A 804 -6.49 -11.84 21.50
CA ASP A 804 -6.76 -12.28 22.88
C ASP A 804 -5.81 -11.60 23.89
N TYR A 805 -4.52 -11.53 23.57
CA TYR A 805 -3.52 -10.84 24.39
C TYR A 805 -3.86 -9.35 24.58
N LEU A 806 -4.19 -8.65 23.49
CA LEU A 806 -4.55 -7.24 23.53
C LEU A 806 -5.86 -7.00 24.31
N ALA A 807 -6.83 -7.90 24.19
CA ALA A 807 -8.09 -7.81 24.93
C ALA A 807 -7.89 -8.03 26.44
N ALA A 808 -6.96 -8.90 26.84
CA ALA A 808 -6.62 -9.13 28.25
C ALA A 808 -5.78 -7.99 28.86
N ALA A 809 -5.09 -7.20 28.03
CA ALA A 809 -4.27 -6.06 28.46
C ALA A 809 -5.02 -4.72 28.47
N SER A 810 -6.25 -4.68 27.94
CA SER A 810 -7.16 -3.51 27.91
C SER A 810 -8.06 -3.51 29.14
#